data_AF-A0A6G3RLX7-F1
#
_entry.id   AF-A0A6G3RLX7-F1
#
_cell.length_a   1.000
_cell.length_b   1.000
_cell.length_c   1.000
_cell.angle_alpha   90.00
_cell.angle_beta   90.00
_cell.angle_gamma   90.00
#
_symmetry.space_group_name_H-M   'P 1'
#
loop_
_entity.id
_entity.type
_entity.pdbx_description
1 polymer ?
#
loop_
_entity_poly.entity_id
_entity_poly.type
_entity_poly.pdbx_seq_one_letter_code
_entity_poly.pdbx_strand_id
1 'polypeptide(L)'
;VVDAATGAVLAVLGTALRPRRGIEPSDQEAHRPAGFAVALLEAAAADPGGPLAELVARNAATVPAYGEDLNLAGALHLTAVSAGSDGPPAPPHEPVERPDTAREFTAFMTGPARVLGLVGDPGTGRTTELAALAARRARGAEPAPTLWLRGADLRGTDTSVADAVERALDRAGRILAASAPDERVLGDVGADRLARLVRDAGRPLLLLLDGPEEMPAVLSHHLAQWSSGTARWLRDTGARLVIASRAEYWEQAGTHFDAASLHAATDGAELPGCVRLGDLPEPQASRARALHGIPDDALTPADARHPLALRLLSEVRGATPDAPPPGTPSREDIFSAYLHLLCLRVAVRLAAANGLRGGAVRRLAARVSGQVHEAARRCLGPGHGELDRASFEETFPWATRLHGCTGWASAVLTEGLLVPAGTGYRFAHEELADWLQGTHLDVDGALGALVHRYRDLDRDRGAGGDGPAVPEQRRRTPGSAPAPPLPPTRPLPVPRHRIGPVVQALLLLGRQRGAAELASRLGELTDALVEFGRGGAAGRSGDGAWWASRLLGEVLLRVPDATPYLAVLEPLAARGEFRTAFWLRLPLAEADRFSLLRGLVVHDGPPGTPDRRLDAVAALLRADPANVQPLLARWFADERPLDAAPDATVASAAQALLHTHRHRAIDDLTEALVDCAHARADELLAALAEEEPAALCRAVDRWAR
;
A
#
# COMPACT_ATOMS: atom_id res chain seq x y z
N VAL A 1 -48.04 21.99 -5.83
CA VAL A 1 -47.10 23.10 -5.55
C VAL A 1 -45.71 22.55 -5.81
N VAL A 2 -44.96 23.20 -6.68
CA VAL A 2 -43.62 22.77 -7.07
C VAL A 2 -42.64 23.91 -6.82
N ASP A 3 -41.42 23.56 -6.44
CA ASP A 3 -40.30 24.48 -6.47
C ASP A 3 -39.95 24.76 -7.94
N ALA A 4 -39.86 26.04 -8.32
CA ALA A 4 -39.63 26.44 -9.70
C ALA A 4 -38.17 26.25 -10.16
N ALA A 5 -37.22 26.22 -9.22
CA ALA A 5 -35.80 26.06 -9.50
C ALA A 5 -35.38 24.57 -9.54
N THR A 6 -35.88 23.76 -8.60
CA THR A 6 -35.52 22.34 -8.49
C THR A 6 -36.53 21.41 -9.16
N GLY A 7 -37.76 21.88 -9.38
CA GLY A 7 -38.88 21.06 -9.86
C GLY A 7 -39.46 20.12 -8.80
N ALA A 8 -39.01 20.22 -7.54
CA ALA A 8 -39.46 19.35 -6.45
C ALA A 8 -40.93 19.61 -6.10
N VAL A 9 -41.69 18.54 -5.81
CA VAL A 9 -43.10 18.65 -5.39
C VAL A 9 -43.15 18.91 -3.87
N LEU A 10 -43.39 20.16 -3.48
CA LEU A 10 -43.41 20.58 -2.08
C LEU A 10 -44.74 20.26 -1.37
N ALA A 11 -45.86 20.43 -2.10
CA ALA A 11 -47.20 20.26 -1.53
C ALA A 11 -48.24 19.85 -2.57
N VAL A 12 -49.27 19.13 -2.13
CA VAL A 12 -50.46 18.83 -2.95
C VAL A 12 -51.59 19.78 -2.57
N LEU A 13 -52.22 20.38 -3.59
CA LEU A 13 -53.33 21.31 -3.37
C LEU A 13 -54.63 20.54 -3.19
N GLY A 14 -55.18 20.55 -1.98
CA GLY A 14 -56.50 20.00 -1.68
C GLY A 14 -57.57 21.08 -1.70
N THR A 15 -58.34 21.14 -2.80
CA THR A 15 -59.45 22.11 -2.97
C THR A 15 -60.71 21.72 -2.19
N ALA A 16 -60.82 20.46 -1.78
CA ALA A 16 -61.95 19.95 -0.98
C ALA A 16 -61.67 19.91 0.54
N LEU A 17 -60.45 20.26 0.97
CA LEU A 17 -60.06 20.25 2.39
C LEU A 17 -60.76 21.38 3.15
N ARG A 18 -61.21 21.10 4.38
CA ARG A 18 -61.84 22.08 5.26
C ARG A 18 -61.05 22.18 6.57
N PRO A 19 -60.90 23.38 7.15
CA PRO A 19 -60.28 23.53 8.45
C PRO A 19 -61.09 22.75 9.49
N ARG A 20 -60.39 22.09 10.42
CA ARG A 20 -61.02 21.34 11.52
C ARG A 20 -61.77 22.35 12.40
N ARG A 21 -63.09 22.18 12.54
CA ARG A 21 -63.98 23.07 13.31
C ARG A 21 -63.49 23.20 14.76
N GLY A 22 -63.13 24.41 15.16
CA GLY A 22 -62.73 24.77 16.53
C GLY A 22 -62.66 26.27 16.82
N ILE A 23 -62.98 27.13 15.86
CA ILE A 23 -63.14 28.58 16.06
C ILE A 23 -64.51 28.93 15.50
N GLU A 24 -65.41 29.41 16.35
CA GLU A 24 -66.75 29.82 15.93
C GLU A 24 -66.66 30.99 14.93
N PRO A 25 -67.44 30.98 13.83
CA PRO A 25 -67.42 32.06 12.86
C PRO A 25 -68.28 33.22 13.38
N SER A 26 -67.66 34.32 13.76
CA SER A 26 -68.35 35.61 13.80
C SER A 26 -68.60 36.05 12.36
N ASP A 27 -69.87 36.29 12.04
CA ASP A 27 -70.37 36.77 10.75
C ASP A 27 -69.55 37.94 10.20
N GLN A 28 -68.67 37.63 9.25
CA GLN A 28 -68.15 38.52 8.23
C GLN A 28 -67.69 37.59 7.09
N GLU A 29 -67.91 38.01 5.84
CA GLU A 29 -67.59 37.27 4.60
C GLU A 29 -66.13 36.79 4.57
N ALA A 30 -65.86 35.69 5.25
CA ALA A 30 -64.53 35.12 5.35
C ALA A 30 -64.23 34.50 3.99
N HIS A 31 -63.32 35.13 3.24
CA HIS A 31 -62.68 34.56 2.07
C HIS A 31 -62.38 33.09 2.33
N ARG A 32 -63.19 32.18 1.76
CA ARG A 32 -62.85 30.75 1.80
C ARG A 32 -61.59 30.61 0.96
N PRO A 33 -60.48 30.11 1.53
CA PRO A 33 -59.30 29.83 0.72
C PRO A 33 -59.69 28.83 -0.39
N ALA A 34 -59.26 29.10 -1.62
CA ALA A 34 -59.59 28.30 -2.80
C ALA A 34 -59.07 26.84 -2.74
N GLY A 35 -58.18 26.56 -1.79
CA GLY A 35 -57.66 25.24 -1.45
C GLY A 35 -56.57 25.35 -0.39
N PHE A 36 -56.23 24.23 0.23
CA PHE A 36 -55.11 24.15 1.17
C PHE A 36 -53.95 23.38 0.53
N ALA A 37 -52.75 23.97 0.57
CA ALA A 37 -51.54 23.26 0.19
C ALA A 37 -51.08 22.39 1.36
N VAL A 38 -51.14 21.06 1.18
CA VAL A 38 -50.65 20.10 2.18
C VAL A 38 -49.18 19.84 1.91
N ALA A 39 -48.31 20.35 2.79
CA ALA A 39 -46.88 20.12 2.70
C ALA A 39 -46.60 18.63 2.90
N LEU A 40 -46.04 17.98 1.88
CA LEU A 40 -45.93 16.52 1.85
C LEU A 40 -44.99 15.99 2.93
N LEU A 41 -43.85 16.68 3.14
CA LEU A 41 -42.84 16.29 4.12
C LEU A 41 -43.34 16.46 5.56
N GLU A 42 -44.00 17.58 5.87
CA GLU A 42 -44.57 17.82 7.21
C GLU A 42 -45.71 16.83 7.51
N ALA A 43 -46.57 16.57 6.54
CA ALA A 43 -47.65 15.59 6.68
C ALA A 43 -47.12 14.16 6.85
N ALA A 44 -46.05 13.79 6.14
CA ALA A 44 -45.36 12.51 6.33
C ALA A 44 -44.69 12.41 7.70
N ALA A 45 -44.09 13.50 8.19
CA ALA A 45 -43.45 13.54 9.51
C ALA A 45 -44.45 13.47 10.67
N ALA A 46 -45.69 13.95 10.46
CA ALA A 46 -46.76 13.89 11.45
C ALA A 46 -47.32 12.46 11.67
N ASP A 47 -47.13 11.56 10.70
CA ASP A 47 -47.52 10.14 10.79
C ASP A 47 -46.38 9.22 10.32
N PRO A 48 -45.30 9.06 11.13
CA PRO A 48 -44.16 8.23 10.78
C PRO A 48 -44.59 6.76 10.59
N GLY A 49 -44.39 6.22 9.38
CA GLY A 49 -44.81 4.86 9.01
C GLY A 49 -46.19 4.79 8.36
N GLY A 50 -46.89 5.91 8.21
CA GLY A 50 -48.12 5.99 7.42
C GLY A 50 -47.87 5.84 5.91
N PRO A 51 -48.93 5.61 5.11
CA PRO A 51 -48.81 5.40 3.65
C PRO A 51 -48.12 6.56 2.90
N LEU A 52 -48.30 7.80 3.38
CA LEU A 52 -47.65 8.97 2.79
C LEU A 52 -46.14 8.98 3.08
N ALA A 53 -45.73 8.65 4.30
CA ALA A 53 -44.32 8.55 4.67
C ALA A 53 -43.61 7.47 3.85
N GLU A 54 -44.25 6.31 3.66
CA GLU A 54 -43.71 5.27 2.78
C GLU A 54 -43.59 5.72 1.32
N LEU A 55 -44.60 6.43 0.79
CA LEU A 55 -44.57 6.93 -0.58
C LEU A 55 -43.45 7.93 -0.78
N VAL A 56 -43.27 8.87 0.15
CA VAL A 56 -42.19 9.86 0.13
C VAL A 56 -40.82 9.15 0.22
N ALA A 57 -40.67 8.15 1.09
CA ALA A 57 -39.43 7.40 1.20
C ALA A 57 -39.10 6.63 -0.09
N ARG A 58 -40.10 5.96 -0.71
CA ARG A 58 -39.94 5.29 -2.01
C ARG A 58 -39.57 6.27 -3.11
N ASN A 59 -40.21 7.45 -3.15
CA ASN A 59 -39.88 8.49 -4.12
C ASN A 59 -38.44 9.00 -3.91
N ALA A 60 -38.05 9.31 -2.68
CA ALA A 60 -36.72 9.77 -2.32
C ALA A 60 -35.61 8.75 -2.67
N ALA A 61 -35.95 7.45 -2.70
CA ALA A 61 -35.05 6.37 -3.07
C ALA A 61 -34.98 6.10 -4.58
N THR A 62 -35.90 6.62 -5.40
CA THR A 62 -36.03 6.25 -6.82
C THR A 62 -35.96 7.42 -7.79
N VAL A 63 -36.33 8.64 -7.37
CA VAL A 63 -36.35 9.83 -8.21
C VAL A 63 -35.29 10.82 -7.71
N PRO A 64 -34.18 11.02 -8.44
CA PRO A 64 -33.13 11.92 -8.00
C PRO A 64 -33.60 13.37 -7.84
N ALA A 65 -33.33 13.96 -6.67
CA ALA A 65 -33.43 15.39 -6.40
C ALA A 65 -32.08 15.92 -5.89
N TYR A 66 -31.81 17.20 -6.13
CA TYR A 66 -30.51 17.84 -5.84
C TYR A 66 -30.71 19.23 -5.23
N GLY A 67 -29.61 19.95 -4.97
CA GLY A 67 -29.67 21.25 -4.32
C GLY A 67 -30.31 21.15 -2.94
N GLU A 68 -31.13 22.12 -2.56
CA GLU A 68 -31.83 22.15 -1.26
C GLU A 68 -32.76 20.94 -1.03
N ASP A 69 -33.13 20.22 -2.10
CA ASP A 69 -33.98 19.03 -2.05
C ASP A 69 -33.20 17.70 -2.18
N LEU A 70 -31.86 17.71 -2.06
CA LEU A 70 -31.02 16.51 -2.15
C LEU A 70 -31.60 15.33 -1.37
N ASN A 71 -31.87 14.24 -2.10
CA ASN A 71 -32.42 13.00 -1.55
C ASN A 71 -31.50 11.79 -1.79
N LEU A 72 -31.88 10.61 -1.31
CA LEU A 72 -31.05 9.40 -1.41
C LEU A 72 -30.73 9.02 -2.87
N ALA A 73 -31.71 9.09 -3.77
CA ALA A 73 -31.51 8.82 -5.20
C ALA A 73 -30.52 9.81 -5.83
N GLY A 74 -30.61 11.10 -5.48
CA GLY A 74 -29.67 12.14 -5.91
C GLY A 74 -28.26 11.88 -5.39
N ALA A 75 -28.12 11.51 -4.10
CA ALA A 75 -26.83 11.13 -3.53
C ALA A 75 -26.22 9.88 -4.19
N LEU A 76 -27.02 8.85 -4.46
CA LEU A 76 -26.58 7.66 -5.19
C LEU A 76 -26.11 8.02 -6.61
N HIS A 77 -26.83 8.91 -7.30
CA HIS A 77 -26.45 9.32 -8.64
C HIS A 77 -25.15 10.15 -8.65
N LEU A 78 -25.02 11.13 -7.76
CA LEU A 78 -23.80 11.93 -7.61
C LEU A 78 -22.58 11.06 -7.27
N THR A 79 -22.74 10.14 -6.31
CA THR A 79 -21.65 9.26 -5.91
C THR A 79 -21.27 8.26 -7.01
N ALA A 80 -22.23 7.75 -7.78
CA ALA A 80 -21.97 6.90 -8.95
C ALA A 80 -21.21 7.66 -10.07
N VAL A 81 -21.57 8.92 -10.33
CA VAL A 81 -20.88 9.76 -11.33
C VAL A 81 -19.45 10.06 -10.89
N SER A 82 -19.23 10.44 -9.62
CA SER A 82 -17.87 10.64 -9.09
C SER A 82 -17.06 9.35 -9.18
N ALA A 83 -17.59 8.21 -8.74
CA ALA A 83 -16.89 6.93 -8.80
C ALA A 83 -16.53 6.51 -10.24
N GLY A 84 -17.41 6.77 -11.22
CA GLY A 84 -17.14 6.48 -12.64
C GLY A 84 -16.14 7.44 -13.28
N SER A 85 -16.04 8.67 -12.79
CA SER A 85 -15.09 9.68 -13.29
C SER A 85 -13.70 9.56 -12.65
N ASP A 86 -13.66 9.34 -11.34
CA ASP A 86 -12.44 9.41 -10.53
C ASP A 86 -11.85 8.02 -10.24
N GLY A 87 -12.66 6.96 -10.37
CA GLY A 87 -12.24 5.56 -10.21
C GLY A 87 -11.50 5.00 -11.43
N PRO A 88 -10.86 3.83 -11.28
CA PRO A 88 -10.18 3.16 -12.38
C PRO A 88 -11.21 2.73 -13.45
N PRO A 89 -10.81 2.67 -14.73
CA PRO A 89 -11.66 2.12 -15.77
C PRO A 89 -12.01 0.66 -15.45
N ALA A 90 -13.21 0.24 -15.87
CA ALA A 90 -13.66 -1.12 -15.68
C ALA A 90 -12.64 -2.11 -16.29
N PRO A 91 -12.17 -3.11 -15.53
CA PRO A 91 -11.25 -4.10 -16.07
C PRO A 91 -11.95 -4.94 -17.16
N PRO A 92 -11.19 -5.49 -18.13
CA PRO A 92 -11.76 -6.33 -19.18
C PRO A 92 -12.38 -7.63 -18.65
N HIS A 93 -11.90 -8.11 -17.50
CA HIS A 93 -12.44 -9.26 -16.79
C HIS A 93 -12.81 -8.86 -15.37
N GLU A 94 -13.84 -9.51 -14.82
CA GLU A 94 -14.18 -9.36 -13.41
C GLU A 94 -12.99 -9.84 -12.55
N PRO A 95 -12.50 -9.03 -11.59
CA PRO A 95 -11.38 -9.42 -10.74
C PRO A 95 -11.66 -10.69 -9.95
N VAL A 96 -10.62 -11.49 -9.73
CA VAL A 96 -10.72 -12.66 -8.84
C VAL A 96 -10.85 -12.17 -7.39
N GLU A 97 -11.97 -12.50 -6.76
CA GLU A 97 -12.22 -12.13 -5.38
C GLU A 97 -11.27 -12.83 -4.41
N ARG A 98 -10.74 -12.07 -3.44
CA ARG A 98 -9.97 -12.55 -2.30
C ARG A 98 -10.90 -12.80 -1.10
N PRO A 99 -11.16 -14.05 -0.69
CA PRO A 99 -12.15 -14.34 0.35
C PRO A 99 -11.84 -13.67 1.70
N ASP A 100 -10.57 -13.67 2.12
CA ASP A 100 -10.17 -13.05 3.38
C ASP A 100 -10.36 -11.53 3.33
N THR A 101 -9.94 -10.87 2.25
CA THR A 101 -10.15 -9.43 2.08
C THR A 101 -11.64 -9.08 2.04
N ALA A 102 -12.47 -9.87 1.35
CA ALA A 102 -13.91 -9.68 1.29
C ALA A 102 -14.57 -9.85 2.68
N ARG A 103 -14.09 -10.81 3.48
CA ARG A 103 -14.51 -11.00 4.88
C ARG A 103 -14.15 -9.78 5.72
N GLU A 104 -12.92 -9.26 5.60
CA GLU A 104 -12.48 -8.07 6.33
C GLU A 104 -13.29 -6.82 5.94
N PHE A 105 -13.60 -6.61 4.66
CA PHE A 105 -14.48 -5.51 4.26
C PHE A 105 -15.89 -5.65 4.84
N THR A 106 -16.43 -6.86 4.91
CA THR A 106 -17.75 -7.11 5.51
C THR A 106 -17.74 -6.85 7.02
N ALA A 107 -16.70 -7.32 7.71
CA ALA A 107 -16.49 -7.08 9.13
C ALA A 107 -16.33 -5.58 9.41
N PHE A 108 -15.56 -4.87 8.60
CA PHE A 108 -15.41 -3.42 8.69
C PHE A 108 -16.75 -2.71 8.55
N MET A 109 -17.51 -3.00 7.50
CA MET A 109 -18.78 -2.31 7.21
C MET A 109 -19.86 -2.51 8.28
N THR A 110 -19.81 -3.61 9.02
CA THR A 110 -20.76 -3.93 10.10
C THR A 110 -20.21 -3.58 11.49
N GLY A 111 -18.90 -3.44 11.64
CA GLY A 111 -18.21 -3.12 12.88
C GLY A 111 -18.20 -1.63 13.24
N PRO A 112 -17.64 -1.28 14.42
CA PRO A 112 -17.61 0.09 14.93
C PRO A 112 -16.50 0.96 14.32
N ALA A 113 -15.48 0.34 13.69
CA ALA A 113 -14.36 1.02 13.07
C ALA A 113 -14.82 1.97 11.95
N ARG A 114 -14.11 3.09 11.80
CA ARG A 114 -14.41 4.14 10.80
C ARG A 114 -13.36 4.22 9.70
N VAL A 115 -12.15 3.73 9.98
CA VAL A 115 -11.03 3.75 9.04
C VAL A 115 -10.48 2.35 8.86
N LEU A 116 -10.27 1.94 7.61
CA LEU A 116 -9.57 0.70 7.26
C LEU A 116 -8.38 1.04 6.37
N GLY A 117 -7.17 0.68 6.81
CA GLY A 117 -5.99 0.69 5.96
C GLY A 117 -5.94 -0.59 5.13
N LEU A 118 -5.95 -0.47 3.81
CA LEU A 118 -5.73 -1.57 2.86
C LEU A 118 -4.31 -1.46 2.32
N VAL A 119 -3.39 -2.22 2.90
CA VAL A 119 -1.96 -1.97 2.76
C VAL A 119 -1.29 -3.09 1.98
N GLY A 120 -0.60 -2.77 0.90
CA GLY A 120 0.11 -3.77 0.10
C GLY A 120 1.16 -3.16 -0.81
N ASP A 121 2.10 -3.99 -1.24
CA ASP A 121 3.16 -3.59 -2.16
C ASP A 121 2.57 -3.16 -3.51
N PRO A 122 3.30 -2.35 -4.30
CA PRO A 122 2.91 -2.05 -5.68
C PRO A 122 2.59 -3.33 -6.47
N GLY A 123 1.56 -3.28 -7.30
CA GLY A 123 1.15 -4.42 -8.13
C GLY A 123 0.30 -5.50 -7.42
N THR A 124 0.12 -5.44 -6.11
CA THR A 124 -0.68 -6.42 -5.34
C THR A 124 -2.21 -6.30 -5.52
N GLY A 125 -2.70 -5.26 -6.22
CA GLY A 125 -4.13 -5.13 -6.54
C GLY A 125 -4.96 -4.31 -5.54
N ARG A 126 -4.34 -3.41 -4.76
CA ARG A 126 -5.02 -2.43 -3.89
C ARG A 126 -6.21 -1.72 -4.56
N THR A 127 -5.96 -1.02 -5.67
CA THR A 127 -6.99 -0.34 -6.48
C THR A 127 -8.06 -1.31 -7.01
N THR A 128 -7.68 -2.55 -7.32
CA THR A 128 -8.60 -3.58 -7.81
C THR A 128 -9.60 -4.02 -6.73
N GLU A 129 -9.13 -4.21 -5.50
CA GLU A 129 -9.99 -4.53 -4.35
C GLU A 129 -10.93 -3.39 -3.99
N LEU A 130 -10.46 -2.13 -4.05
CA LEU A 130 -11.33 -0.96 -3.89
C LEU A 130 -12.42 -0.89 -4.97
N ALA A 131 -12.07 -1.12 -6.23
CA ALA A 131 -13.02 -1.13 -7.34
C ALA A 131 -14.06 -2.25 -7.19
N ALA A 132 -13.64 -3.44 -6.76
CA ALA A 132 -14.56 -4.54 -6.45
C ALA A 132 -15.52 -4.19 -5.30
N LEU A 133 -15.01 -3.54 -4.23
CA LEU A 133 -15.85 -3.07 -3.12
C LEU A 133 -16.88 -2.03 -3.57
N ALA A 134 -16.47 -1.02 -4.35
CA ALA A 134 -17.37 -0.02 -4.91
C ALA A 134 -18.45 -0.67 -5.77
N ALA A 135 -18.06 -1.59 -6.65
CA ALA A 135 -18.97 -2.27 -7.55
C ALA A 135 -20.01 -3.14 -6.81
N ARG A 136 -19.60 -3.88 -5.76
CA ARG A 136 -20.53 -4.64 -4.91
C ARG A 136 -21.55 -3.74 -4.23
N ARG A 137 -21.12 -2.58 -3.72
CA ARG A 137 -22.00 -1.60 -3.06
C ARG A 137 -22.96 -0.92 -4.02
N ALA A 138 -22.55 -0.70 -5.28
CA ALA A 138 -23.41 -0.10 -6.29
C ALA A 138 -24.46 -1.07 -6.84
N ARG A 139 -24.13 -2.38 -6.93
CA ARG A 139 -24.99 -3.41 -7.56
C ARG A 139 -25.82 -4.26 -6.58
N GLY A 140 -25.65 -4.08 -5.28
CA GLY A 140 -26.40 -4.82 -4.26
C GLY A 140 -27.92 -4.56 -4.32
N ALA A 141 -28.70 -5.39 -3.61
CA ALA A 141 -30.16 -5.20 -3.48
C ALA A 141 -30.52 -3.82 -2.90
N GLU A 142 -29.61 -3.27 -2.09
CA GLU A 142 -29.69 -1.93 -1.55
C GLU A 142 -28.43 -1.13 -1.93
N PRO A 143 -28.44 -0.42 -3.07
CA PRO A 143 -27.30 0.38 -3.50
C PRO A 143 -26.91 1.41 -2.43
N ALA A 144 -25.62 1.49 -2.12
CA ALA A 144 -25.10 2.32 -1.05
C ALA A 144 -24.08 3.35 -1.58
N PRO A 145 -24.17 4.64 -1.16
CA PRO A 145 -23.31 5.70 -1.66
C PRO A 145 -21.83 5.41 -1.39
N THR A 146 -21.01 5.56 -2.43
CA THR A 146 -19.57 5.33 -2.39
C THR A 146 -18.85 6.37 -3.23
N LEU A 147 -17.91 7.10 -2.65
CA LEU A 147 -17.09 8.09 -3.35
C LEU A 147 -15.66 7.59 -3.52
N TRP A 148 -15.11 7.82 -4.72
CA TRP A 148 -13.73 7.53 -5.03
C TRP A 148 -12.90 8.80 -4.96
N LEU A 149 -11.82 8.78 -4.19
CA LEU A 149 -10.87 9.87 -4.05
C LEU A 149 -9.48 9.34 -4.38
N ARG A 150 -8.69 10.13 -5.12
CA ARG A 150 -7.29 9.82 -5.40
C ARG A 150 -6.40 10.71 -4.55
N GLY A 151 -5.30 10.17 -4.04
CA GLY A 151 -4.31 10.97 -3.29
C GLY A 151 -3.81 12.18 -4.07
N ALA A 152 -3.63 12.02 -5.38
CA ALA A 152 -3.21 13.08 -6.28
C ALA A 152 -4.25 14.22 -6.45
N ASP A 153 -5.52 14.00 -6.10
CA ASP A 153 -6.57 15.05 -6.12
C ASP A 153 -6.62 15.85 -4.79
N LEU A 154 -5.85 15.46 -3.77
CA LEU A 154 -5.73 16.17 -2.50
C LEU A 154 -4.94 17.47 -2.67
N ARG A 155 -5.18 18.44 -1.79
CA ARG A 155 -4.54 19.77 -1.82
C ARG A 155 -3.79 20.05 -0.52
N GLY A 156 -2.70 20.81 -0.62
CA GLY A 156 -1.91 21.24 0.55
C GLY A 156 -2.69 22.05 1.58
N THR A 157 -3.84 22.62 1.21
CA THR A 157 -4.72 23.39 2.09
C THR A 157 -5.82 22.56 2.75
N ASP A 158 -5.92 21.26 2.42
CA ASP A 158 -6.95 20.40 2.98
C ASP A 158 -6.74 20.24 4.48
N THR A 159 -7.82 20.46 5.24
CA THR A 159 -7.87 20.29 6.69
C THR A 159 -8.38 18.91 7.08
N SER A 160 -9.13 18.25 6.18
CA SER A 160 -9.62 16.88 6.33
C SER A 160 -9.96 16.27 4.97
N VAL A 161 -10.36 14.99 4.95
CA VAL A 161 -10.90 14.34 3.75
C VAL A 161 -12.20 15.01 3.23
N ALA A 162 -12.93 15.74 4.08
CA ALA A 162 -14.18 16.41 3.70
C ALA A 162 -13.96 17.43 2.58
N ASP A 163 -12.84 18.16 2.63
CA ASP A 163 -12.48 19.15 1.60
C ASP A 163 -12.33 18.51 0.21
N ALA A 164 -11.84 17.27 0.15
CA ALA A 164 -11.74 16.50 -1.08
C ALA A 164 -13.10 15.94 -1.52
N VAL A 165 -13.94 15.53 -0.58
CA VAL A 165 -15.33 15.09 -0.84
C VAL A 165 -16.16 16.21 -1.46
N GLU A 166 -16.11 17.42 -0.91
CA GLU A 166 -16.82 18.58 -1.46
C GLU A 166 -16.45 18.82 -2.93
N ARG A 167 -15.14 18.83 -3.23
CA ARG A 167 -14.67 19.02 -4.60
C ARG A 167 -15.05 17.89 -5.55
N ALA A 168 -15.09 16.65 -5.06
CA ALA A 168 -15.54 15.50 -5.85
C ALA A 168 -17.03 15.61 -6.18
N LEU A 169 -17.85 16.02 -5.20
CA LEU A 169 -19.28 16.26 -5.39
C LEU A 169 -19.56 17.43 -6.33
N ASP A 170 -18.82 18.54 -6.22
CA ASP A 170 -18.92 19.68 -7.14
C ASP A 170 -18.57 19.29 -8.58
N ARG A 171 -17.58 18.41 -8.76
CA ARG A 171 -17.19 17.89 -10.07
C ARG A 171 -18.30 16.99 -10.65
N ALA A 172 -18.83 16.07 -9.85
CA ALA A 172 -19.93 15.20 -10.25
C ALA A 172 -21.20 16.01 -10.59
N GLY A 173 -21.51 17.04 -9.80
CA GLY A 173 -22.59 17.99 -10.08
C GLY A 173 -22.40 18.65 -11.44
N ARG A 174 -21.21 19.19 -11.74
CA ARG A 174 -20.94 19.79 -13.05
C ARG A 174 -21.11 18.82 -14.22
N ILE A 175 -20.71 17.55 -14.06
CA ILE A 175 -20.89 16.50 -15.08
C ILE A 175 -22.38 16.24 -15.32
N LEU A 176 -23.18 16.18 -14.25
CA LEU A 176 -24.63 16.00 -14.33
C LEU A 176 -25.34 17.19 -14.98
N ALA A 177 -24.96 18.42 -14.61
CA ALA A 177 -25.50 19.63 -15.22
C ALA A 177 -25.25 19.66 -16.72
N ALA A 178 -24.04 19.29 -17.17
CA ALA A 178 -23.71 19.25 -18.59
C ALA A 178 -24.49 18.19 -19.38
N SER A 179 -25.04 17.18 -18.70
CA SER A 179 -25.78 16.07 -19.31
C SER A 179 -27.31 16.27 -19.28
N ALA A 180 -27.80 17.31 -18.59
CA ALA A 180 -29.23 17.58 -18.42
C ALA A 180 -29.71 18.69 -19.38
N PRO A 181 -30.84 18.50 -20.09
CA PRO A 181 -31.38 19.48 -21.04
C PRO A 181 -32.08 20.68 -20.38
N ASP A 182 -32.41 20.60 -19.10
CA ASP A 182 -32.96 21.71 -18.31
C ASP A 182 -31.84 22.29 -17.42
N GLU A 183 -31.64 23.61 -17.45
CA GLU A 183 -30.71 24.38 -16.59
C GLU A 183 -31.10 24.33 -15.10
N ARG A 184 -31.19 23.13 -14.50
CA ARG A 184 -31.50 22.95 -13.08
C ARG A 184 -30.23 23.22 -12.28
N VAL A 185 -30.30 24.22 -11.41
CA VAL A 185 -29.20 24.58 -10.51
C VAL A 185 -29.03 23.45 -9.49
N LEU A 186 -27.88 22.76 -9.54
CA LEU A 186 -27.58 21.62 -8.65
C LEU A 186 -27.38 22.03 -7.17
N GLY A 187 -27.40 23.32 -6.86
CA GLY A 187 -27.31 23.89 -5.51
C GLY A 187 -26.06 23.44 -4.73
N ASP A 188 -26.00 23.77 -3.44
CA ASP A 188 -24.94 23.31 -2.55
C ASP A 188 -25.20 21.86 -2.10
N VAL A 189 -24.29 20.96 -2.47
CA VAL A 189 -24.27 19.54 -2.10
C VAL A 189 -23.13 19.27 -1.11
N GLY A 190 -23.00 20.15 -0.10
CA GLY A 190 -21.95 20.05 0.91
C GLY A 190 -21.79 18.65 1.50
N ALA A 191 -20.53 18.24 1.72
CA ALA A 191 -20.16 16.90 2.13
C ALA A 191 -20.89 16.43 3.39
N ASP A 192 -21.00 17.30 4.41
CA ASP A 192 -21.69 17.04 5.66
C ASP A 192 -23.19 16.77 5.50
N ARG A 193 -23.83 17.45 4.54
CA ARG A 193 -25.26 17.29 4.29
C ARG A 193 -25.52 15.96 3.61
N LEU A 194 -24.74 15.62 2.59
CA LEU A 194 -24.84 14.33 1.91
C LEU A 194 -24.55 13.18 2.87
N ALA A 195 -23.47 13.26 3.67
CA ALA A 195 -23.09 12.19 4.57
C ALA A 195 -24.15 11.92 5.66
N ARG A 196 -24.75 12.99 6.23
CA ARG A 196 -25.85 12.86 7.20
C ARG A 196 -27.12 12.30 6.56
N LEU A 197 -27.51 12.81 5.40
CA LEU A 197 -28.68 12.33 4.65
C LEU A 197 -28.64 10.82 4.42
N VAL A 198 -27.50 10.31 3.92
CA VAL A 198 -27.39 8.89 3.58
C VAL A 198 -27.25 8.01 4.81
N ARG A 199 -26.63 8.52 5.89
CA ARG A 199 -26.62 7.85 7.20
C ARG A 199 -28.04 7.70 7.75
N ASP A 200 -28.84 8.77 7.72
CA ASP A 200 -30.19 8.77 8.27
C ASP A 200 -31.11 7.84 7.45
N ALA A 201 -30.78 7.60 6.18
CA ALA A 201 -31.38 6.58 5.33
C ALA A 201 -30.84 5.15 5.58
N GLY A 202 -29.99 4.93 6.59
CA GLY A 202 -29.39 3.63 6.93
C GLY A 202 -28.26 3.18 5.99
N ARG A 203 -27.78 4.05 5.10
CA ARG A 203 -26.79 3.74 4.06
C ARG A 203 -25.57 4.67 4.18
N PRO A 204 -24.74 4.50 5.22
CA PRO A 204 -23.63 5.40 5.48
C PRO A 204 -22.68 5.50 4.29
N LEU A 205 -22.18 6.72 4.05
CA LEU A 205 -21.25 7.04 2.99
C LEU A 205 -19.94 6.27 3.19
N LEU A 206 -19.46 5.61 2.14
CA LEU A 206 -18.13 5.02 2.08
C LEU A 206 -17.22 5.87 1.20
N LEU A 207 -16.06 6.26 1.74
CA LEU A 207 -14.99 6.93 1.02
C LEU A 207 -13.89 5.91 0.71
N LEU A 208 -13.44 5.88 -0.54
CA LEU A 208 -12.30 5.08 -0.99
C LEU A 208 -11.19 6.06 -1.38
N LEU A 209 -10.13 6.12 -0.59
CA LEU A 209 -8.95 6.94 -0.88
C LEU A 209 -7.83 6.05 -1.43
N ASP A 210 -7.58 6.17 -2.73
CA ASP A 210 -6.57 5.38 -3.45
C ASP A 210 -5.27 6.17 -3.65
N GLY A 211 -4.15 5.58 -3.26
CA GLY A 211 -2.81 6.15 -3.41
C GLY A 211 -2.59 7.49 -2.71
N PRO A 212 -2.93 7.66 -1.41
CA PRO A 212 -2.71 8.92 -0.68
C PRO A 212 -1.24 9.37 -0.67
N GLU A 213 -0.28 8.46 -0.88
CA GLU A 213 1.13 8.77 -1.06
C GLU A 213 1.43 9.76 -2.20
N GLU A 214 0.53 9.91 -3.18
CA GLU A 214 0.60 10.89 -4.28
C GLU A 214 0.16 12.30 -3.84
N MET A 215 -0.16 12.52 -2.55
CA MET A 215 -0.56 13.84 -2.07
C MET A 215 0.56 14.88 -2.11
N PRO A 216 0.23 16.19 -2.18
CA PRO A 216 1.24 17.25 -2.12
C PRO A 216 2.07 17.22 -0.83
N ALA A 217 3.38 17.49 -0.93
CA ALA A 217 4.31 17.50 0.21
C ALA A 217 3.89 18.45 1.35
N VAL A 218 3.21 19.55 1.02
CA VAL A 218 2.68 20.47 2.04
C VAL A 218 1.65 19.76 2.93
N LEU A 219 0.79 18.91 2.35
CA LEU A 219 -0.20 18.16 3.13
C LEU A 219 0.47 17.08 3.98
N SER A 220 1.48 16.38 3.43
CA SER A 220 2.21 15.35 4.18
C SER A 220 2.94 15.90 5.41
N HIS A 221 3.38 17.17 5.38
CA HIS A 221 3.95 17.85 6.56
C HIS A 221 2.94 18.13 7.68
N HIS A 222 1.65 18.24 7.36
CA HIS A 222 0.57 18.46 8.32
C HIS A 222 -0.34 17.22 8.45
N LEU A 223 0.16 16.04 8.10
CA LEU A 223 -0.60 14.79 8.06
C LEU A 223 -1.31 14.48 9.39
N ALA A 224 -0.67 14.74 10.53
CA ALA A 224 -1.28 14.54 11.85
C ALA A 224 -2.55 15.39 12.05
N GLN A 225 -2.52 16.66 11.62
CA GLN A 225 -3.66 17.57 11.71
C GLN A 225 -4.76 17.15 10.73
N TRP A 226 -4.40 16.80 9.50
CA TRP A 226 -5.34 16.32 8.49
C TRP A 226 -6.03 15.01 8.89
N SER A 227 -5.28 14.04 9.44
CA SER A 227 -5.82 12.78 9.95
C SER A 227 -6.76 13.02 11.14
N SER A 228 -6.42 13.93 12.05
CA SER A 228 -7.27 14.31 13.17
C SER A 228 -8.58 14.98 12.72
N GLY A 229 -8.51 15.88 11.73
CA GLY A 229 -9.68 16.50 11.09
C GLY A 229 -10.56 15.45 10.41
N THR A 230 -9.94 14.53 9.67
CA THR A 230 -10.61 13.40 9.02
C THR A 230 -11.31 12.49 10.02
N ALA A 231 -10.64 12.09 11.10
CA ALA A 231 -11.22 11.25 12.15
C ALA A 231 -12.43 11.93 12.82
N ARG A 232 -12.35 13.25 13.08
CA ARG A 232 -13.47 14.03 13.63
C ARG A 232 -14.67 14.02 12.67
N TRP A 233 -14.45 14.37 11.41
CA TRP A 233 -15.52 14.43 10.42
C TRP A 233 -16.20 13.07 10.19
N LEU A 234 -15.42 11.96 10.15
CA LEU A 234 -15.97 10.61 10.05
C LEU A 234 -16.85 10.24 11.26
N ARG A 235 -16.47 10.68 12.47
CA ARG A 235 -17.29 10.47 13.68
C ARG A 235 -18.59 11.26 13.64
N ASP A 236 -18.52 12.55 13.27
CA ASP A 236 -19.67 13.46 13.28
C ASP A 236 -20.71 13.10 12.20
N THR A 237 -20.23 12.67 11.04
CA THR A 237 -21.10 12.31 9.90
C THR A 237 -21.49 10.84 9.89
N GLY A 238 -20.74 9.96 10.57
CA GLY A 238 -20.94 8.50 10.52
C GLY A 238 -20.45 7.86 9.22
N ALA A 239 -19.74 8.60 8.36
CA ALA A 239 -19.09 8.07 7.17
C ALA A 239 -17.95 7.09 7.54
N ARG A 240 -17.55 6.27 6.57
CA ARG A 240 -16.45 5.30 6.69
C ARG A 240 -15.41 5.57 5.60
N LEU A 241 -14.14 5.32 5.90
CA LEU A 241 -13.02 5.56 5.00
C LEU A 241 -12.18 4.29 4.85
N VAL A 242 -11.92 3.89 3.61
CA VAL A 242 -10.89 2.90 3.27
C VAL A 242 -9.74 3.63 2.61
N ILE A 243 -8.53 3.46 3.14
CA ILE A 243 -7.30 4.06 2.63
C ILE A 243 -6.46 2.94 2.02
N ALA A 244 -6.32 2.93 0.70
CA ALA A 244 -5.43 2.01 0.01
C ALA A 244 -4.06 2.65 -0.23
N SER A 245 -3.03 2.18 0.46
CA SER A 245 -1.71 2.80 0.44
C SER A 245 -0.59 1.77 0.52
N ARG A 246 0.64 2.21 0.23
CA ARG A 246 1.83 1.41 0.54
C ARG A 246 2.04 1.31 2.05
N ALA A 247 2.88 0.36 2.46
CA ALA A 247 3.21 0.13 3.86
C ALA A 247 3.91 1.32 4.52
N GLU A 248 4.81 1.98 3.79
CA GLU A 248 5.64 3.08 4.27
C GLU A 248 4.80 4.32 4.58
N TYR A 249 3.75 4.56 3.79
CA TYR A 249 2.78 5.63 4.07
C TYR A 249 1.94 5.28 5.30
N TRP A 250 1.41 4.04 5.36
CA TRP A 250 0.52 3.61 6.44
C TRP A 250 1.21 3.55 7.81
N GLU A 251 2.48 3.18 7.84
CA GLU A 251 3.32 3.18 9.04
C GLU A 251 3.31 4.55 9.75
N GLN A 252 3.22 5.64 8.99
CA GLN A 252 3.10 6.99 9.55
C GLN A 252 1.63 7.37 9.74
N ALA A 253 0.84 7.33 8.66
CA ALA A 253 -0.53 7.84 8.63
C ALA A 253 -1.45 7.13 9.63
N GLY A 254 -1.29 5.81 9.77
CA GLY A 254 -2.10 4.98 10.65
C GLY A 254 -1.92 5.33 12.14
N THR A 255 -0.76 5.86 12.55
CA THR A 255 -0.50 6.25 13.94
C THR A 255 -1.25 7.50 14.38
N HIS A 256 -1.75 8.29 13.41
CA HIS A 256 -2.53 9.50 13.68
C HIS A 256 -4.02 9.23 13.89
N PHE A 257 -4.46 7.97 13.77
CA PHE A 257 -5.82 7.55 14.07
C PHE A 257 -5.87 6.81 15.40
N ASP A 258 -6.94 7.05 16.17
CA ASP A 258 -7.19 6.32 17.42
C ASP A 258 -7.37 4.83 17.12
N ALA A 259 -6.72 3.93 17.89
CA ALA A 259 -6.78 2.48 17.64
C ALA A 259 -8.21 1.92 17.60
N ALA A 260 -9.13 2.47 18.40
CA ALA A 260 -10.55 2.08 18.40
C ALA A 260 -11.30 2.49 17.12
N SER A 261 -10.77 3.44 16.35
CA SER A 261 -11.34 3.88 15.08
C SER A 261 -10.82 3.07 13.88
N LEU A 262 -9.70 2.36 14.06
CA LEU A 262 -9.06 1.54 13.05
C LEU A 262 -9.65 0.14 13.01
N HIS A 263 -9.87 -0.37 11.79
CA HIS A 263 -10.13 -1.78 11.57
C HIS A 263 -8.81 -2.55 11.61
N ALA A 264 -8.66 -3.43 12.60
CA ALA A 264 -7.53 -4.33 12.69
C ALA A 264 -7.96 -5.74 12.25
N ALA A 265 -7.29 -6.29 11.24
CA ALA A 265 -7.33 -7.73 11.02
C ALA A 265 -6.58 -8.43 12.16
N THR A 266 -6.91 -9.71 12.41
CA THR A 266 -6.35 -10.50 13.53
C THR A 266 -4.82 -10.68 13.49
N ASP A 267 -4.16 -10.39 12.37
CA ASP A 267 -2.72 -10.59 12.18
C ASP A 267 -2.01 -9.32 11.68
N GLY A 268 -1.10 -8.75 12.48
CA GLY A 268 -0.20 -7.69 12.00
C GLY A 268 0.36 -6.73 13.05
N ALA A 269 1.25 -7.19 13.93
CA ALA A 269 1.83 -6.36 14.99
C ALA A 269 2.79 -5.23 14.52
N GLU A 270 3.18 -5.16 13.25
CA GLU A 270 4.17 -4.18 12.75
C GLU A 270 3.59 -2.84 12.32
N LEU A 271 2.30 -2.81 11.98
CA LEU A 271 1.65 -1.61 11.48
C LEU A 271 0.42 -1.29 12.34
N PRO A 272 0.00 -0.01 12.36
CA PRO A 272 -1.33 0.33 12.86
C PRO A 272 -2.39 -0.54 12.16
N GLY A 273 -3.48 -0.85 12.88
CA GLY A 273 -4.52 -1.78 12.43
C GLY A 273 -4.87 -1.63 10.94
N CYS A 274 -4.65 -2.70 10.18
CA CYS A 274 -4.84 -2.72 8.73
C CYS A 274 -5.16 -4.12 8.21
N VAL A 275 -5.59 -4.18 6.95
CA VAL A 275 -5.71 -5.39 6.14
C VAL A 275 -4.53 -5.42 5.16
N ARG A 276 -3.70 -6.46 5.25
CA ARG A 276 -2.52 -6.61 4.40
C ARG A 276 -2.87 -7.33 3.10
N LEU A 277 -2.42 -6.78 1.98
CA LEU A 277 -2.48 -7.39 0.66
C LEU A 277 -1.08 -7.81 0.20
N GLY A 278 -0.96 -9.08 -0.17
CA GLY A 278 0.21 -9.62 -0.87
C GLY A 278 -0.21 -10.27 -2.19
N ASP A 279 0.62 -11.20 -2.66
CA ASP A 279 0.28 -12.05 -3.80
C ASP A 279 -1.02 -12.83 -3.57
N LEU A 280 -1.65 -13.26 -4.66
CA LEU A 280 -2.90 -14.03 -4.58
C LEU A 280 -2.64 -15.35 -3.86
N PRO A 281 -3.55 -15.84 -2.98
CA PRO A 281 -3.48 -17.22 -2.53
C PRO A 281 -3.58 -18.17 -3.71
N GLU A 282 -2.97 -19.36 -3.63
CA GLU A 282 -2.80 -20.25 -4.80
C GLU A 282 -4.11 -20.55 -5.56
N PRO A 283 -5.25 -20.86 -4.90
CA PRO A 283 -6.50 -21.11 -5.62
C PRO A 283 -6.97 -19.91 -6.45
N GLN A 284 -6.80 -18.69 -5.92
CA GLN A 284 -7.14 -17.45 -6.61
C GLN A 284 -6.12 -17.15 -7.72
N ALA A 285 -4.83 -17.45 -7.50
CA ALA A 285 -3.78 -17.30 -8.51
C ALA A 285 -4.03 -18.20 -9.72
N SER A 286 -4.35 -19.48 -9.51
CA SER A 286 -4.70 -20.42 -10.60
C SER A 286 -5.92 -19.93 -11.39
N ARG A 287 -6.96 -19.43 -10.70
CA ARG A 287 -8.14 -18.85 -11.37
C ARG A 287 -7.79 -17.59 -12.17
N ALA A 288 -6.93 -16.72 -11.63
CA ALA A 288 -6.48 -15.52 -12.34
C ALA A 288 -5.67 -15.89 -13.59
N ARG A 289 -4.75 -16.86 -13.49
CA ARG A 289 -4.00 -17.39 -14.64
C ARG A 289 -4.93 -17.92 -15.73
N ALA A 290 -5.92 -18.73 -15.36
CA ALA A 290 -6.92 -19.27 -16.29
C ALA A 290 -7.72 -18.16 -16.99
N LEU A 291 -8.17 -17.13 -16.25
CA LEU A 291 -8.88 -15.97 -16.83
C LEU A 291 -8.01 -15.18 -17.80
N HIS A 292 -6.72 -15.07 -17.52
CA HIS A 292 -5.74 -14.38 -18.36
C HIS A 292 -5.16 -15.25 -19.49
N GLY A 293 -5.57 -16.52 -19.62
CA GLY A 293 -5.05 -17.44 -20.64
C GLY A 293 -3.56 -17.77 -20.45
N ILE A 294 -3.09 -17.79 -19.20
CA ILE A 294 -1.70 -18.06 -18.82
C ILE A 294 -1.58 -19.52 -18.35
N PRO A 295 -0.78 -20.37 -19.02
CA PRO A 295 -0.46 -21.72 -18.55
C PRO A 295 0.30 -21.73 -17.20
N ASP A 296 0.22 -22.81 -16.44
CA ASP A 296 0.84 -22.90 -15.11
C ASP A 296 2.37 -22.82 -15.12
N ASP A 297 3.02 -23.19 -16.22
CA ASP A 297 4.48 -23.17 -16.42
C ASP A 297 4.96 -21.96 -17.23
N ALA A 298 4.10 -20.95 -17.46
CA ALA A 298 4.40 -19.84 -18.35
C ALA A 298 5.17 -18.66 -17.70
N LEU A 299 5.55 -18.77 -16.42
CA LEU A 299 6.34 -17.79 -15.67
C LEU A 299 7.02 -18.44 -14.46
N THR A 300 7.91 -17.70 -13.79
CA THR A 300 8.59 -18.22 -12.59
C THR A 300 7.57 -18.50 -11.46
N PRO A 301 7.81 -19.52 -10.60
CA PRO A 301 6.94 -19.79 -9.45
C PRO A 301 6.79 -18.60 -8.48
N ALA A 302 7.84 -17.77 -8.37
CA ALA A 302 7.83 -16.57 -7.52
C ALA A 302 6.82 -15.52 -8.01
N ASP A 303 6.57 -15.46 -9.31
CA ASP A 303 5.71 -14.45 -9.94
C ASP A 303 4.34 -15.00 -10.38
N ALA A 304 4.16 -16.32 -10.34
CA ALA A 304 2.93 -17.03 -10.73
C ALA A 304 1.66 -16.60 -9.97
N ARG A 305 1.83 -15.88 -8.85
CA ARG A 305 0.77 -15.42 -7.95
C ARG A 305 0.62 -13.90 -7.90
N HIS A 306 1.49 -13.18 -8.61
CA HIS A 306 1.56 -11.72 -8.52
C HIS A 306 0.57 -11.04 -9.51
N PRO A 307 -0.45 -10.30 -9.03
CA PRO A 307 -1.54 -9.81 -9.88
C PRO A 307 -1.11 -8.96 -11.07
N LEU A 308 -0.19 -8.01 -10.86
CA LEU A 308 0.27 -7.14 -11.94
C LEU A 308 1.07 -7.92 -12.99
N ALA A 309 1.94 -8.84 -12.58
CA ALA A 309 2.71 -9.68 -13.49
C ALA A 309 1.80 -10.52 -14.39
N LEU A 310 0.77 -11.15 -13.80
CA LEU A 310 -0.24 -11.90 -14.55
C LEU A 310 -0.96 -11.03 -15.58
N ARG A 311 -1.40 -9.83 -15.17
CA ARG A 311 -2.07 -8.89 -16.08
C ARG A 311 -1.15 -8.48 -17.24
N LEU A 312 0.06 -8.02 -16.94
CA LEU A 312 0.99 -7.52 -17.96
C LEU A 312 1.44 -8.64 -18.91
N LEU A 313 1.69 -9.84 -18.40
CA LEU A 313 2.01 -11.01 -19.22
C LEU A 313 0.85 -11.37 -20.16
N SER A 314 -0.40 -11.25 -19.71
CA SER A 314 -1.57 -11.48 -20.57
C SER A 314 -1.64 -10.49 -21.74
N GLU A 315 -1.31 -9.22 -21.51
CA GLU A 315 -1.27 -8.20 -22.57
C GLU A 315 -0.12 -8.46 -23.56
N VAL A 316 1.05 -8.85 -23.05
CA VAL A 316 2.20 -9.22 -23.90
C VAL A 316 1.86 -10.42 -24.79
N ARG A 317 1.31 -11.50 -24.21
CA ARG A 317 0.93 -12.70 -24.96
C ARG A 317 -0.18 -12.44 -25.96
N GLY A 318 -1.16 -11.61 -25.60
CA GLY A 318 -2.24 -11.20 -26.50
C GLY A 318 -1.77 -10.42 -27.73
N ALA A 319 -0.63 -9.71 -27.63
CA ALA A 319 -0.02 -9.00 -28.75
C ALA A 319 0.81 -9.91 -29.68
N THR A 320 1.15 -11.13 -29.26
CA THR A 320 1.96 -12.10 -30.03
C THR A 320 1.34 -13.52 -30.01
N PRO A 321 0.12 -13.71 -30.56
CA PRO A 321 -0.59 -14.98 -30.45
C PRO A 321 0.11 -16.15 -31.17
N ASP A 322 0.82 -15.88 -32.27
CA ASP A 322 1.44 -16.91 -33.12
C ASP A 322 2.83 -17.37 -32.62
N ALA A 323 3.41 -16.66 -31.66
CA ALA A 323 4.74 -16.92 -31.13
C ALA A 323 4.81 -16.47 -29.66
N PRO A 324 4.17 -17.20 -28.73
CA PRO A 324 4.31 -16.89 -27.32
C PRO A 324 5.80 -16.93 -26.95
N PRO A 325 6.29 -15.96 -26.17
CA PRO A 325 7.70 -15.91 -25.81
C PRO A 325 8.10 -17.22 -25.11
N PRO A 326 9.18 -17.89 -25.55
CA PRO A 326 9.63 -19.13 -24.93
C PRO A 326 10.21 -18.86 -23.53
N GLY A 327 10.07 -19.84 -22.62
CA GLY A 327 10.67 -19.81 -21.28
C GLY A 327 9.72 -19.42 -20.15
N THR A 328 10.28 -19.30 -18.95
CA THR A 328 9.61 -18.93 -17.70
C THR A 328 10.06 -17.52 -17.28
N PRO A 329 9.51 -16.45 -17.88
CA PRO A 329 9.94 -15.08 -17.62
C PRO A 329 9.78 -14.70 -16.16
N SER A 330 10.76 -13.97 -15.63
CA SER A 330 10.68 -13.30 -14.34
C SER A 330 9.82 -12.02 -14.43
N ARG A 331 9.48 -11.44 -13.28
CA ARG A 331 8.78 -10.14 -13.20
C ARG A 331 9.44 -9.06 -14.06
N GLU A 332 10.77 -9.01 -14.06
CA GLU A 332 11.51 -8.00 -14.80
C GLU A 332 11.48 -8.24 -16.32
N ASP A 333 11.50 -9.50 -16.74
CA ASP A 333 11.34 -9.86 -18.15
C ASP A 333 9.95 -9.45 -18.65
N ILE A 334 8.92 -9.66 -17.82
CA ILE A 334 7.55 -9.23 -18.08
C ILE A 334 7.48 -7.70 -18.21
N PHE A 335 8.09 -6.95 -17.29
CA PHE A 335 8.13 -5.49 -17.33
C PHE A 335 8.84 -4.95 -18.57
N SER A 336 9.98 -5.54 -18.93
CA SER A 336 10.73 -5.20 -20.14
C SER A 336 9.92 -5.46 -21.41
N ALA A 337 9.30 -6.65 -21.53
CA ALA A 337 8.46 -7.01 -22.67
C ALA A 337 7.23 -6.10 -22.78
N TYR A 338 6.57 -5.80 -21.66
CA TYR A 338 5.42 -4.91 -21.61
C TYR A 338 5.79 -3.47 -21.99
N LEU A 339 6.92 -2.95 -21.50
CA LEU A 339 7.40 -1.62 -21.86
C LEU A 339 7.70 -1.52 -23.37
N HIS A 340 8.33 -2.55 -23.95
CA HIS A 340 8.54 -2.61 -25.39
C HIS A 340 7.23 -2.64 -26.19
N LEU A 341 6.24 -3.40 -25.71
CA LEU A 341 4.90 -3.42 -26.31
C LEU A 341 4.24 -2.03 -26.28
N LEU A 342 4.27 -1.33 -25.14
CA LEU A 342 3.72 0.04 -25.06
C LEU A 342 4.47 1.02 -25.97
N CYS A 343 5.80 0.95 -26.00
CA CYS A 343 6.60 1.78 -26.91
C CYS A 343 6.23 1.53 -28.38
N LEU A 344 5.98 0.28 -28.76
CA LEU A 344 5.54 -0.09 -30.09
C LEU A 344 4.11 0.44 -30.38
N ARG A 345 3.16 0.28 -29.46
CA ARG A 345 1.78 0.78 -29.60
C ARG A 345 1.74 2.30 -29.78
N VAL A 346 2.49 3.03 -28.96
CA VAL A 346 2.65 4.49 -29.09
C VAL A 346 3.25 4.85 -30.44
N ALA A 347 4.31 4.14 -30.87
CA ALA A 347 4.93 4.37 -32.18
C ALA A 347 3.98 4.08 -33.35
N VAL A 348 3.16 3.03 -33.27
CA VAL A 348 2.14 2.71 -34.28
C VAL A 348 1.11 3.84 -34.38
N ARG A 349 0.64 4.36 -33.24
CA ARG A 349 -0.32 5.47 -33.20
C ARG A 349 0.26 6.76 -33.79
N LEU A 350 1.49 7.10 -33.41
CA LEU A 350 2.21 8.24 -33.98
C LEU A 350 2.44 8.07 -35.48
N ALA A 351 2.85 6.87 -35.92
CA ALA A 351 3.08 6.57 -37.32
C ALA A 351 1.79 6.69 -38.16
N ALA A 352 0.67 6.20 -37.65
CA ALA A 352 -0.63 6.30 -38.31
C ALA A 352 -1.05 7.77 -38.51
N ALA A 353 -0.92 8.61 -37.48
CA ALA A 353 -1.25 10.04 -37.56
C ALA A 353 -0.31 10.84 -38.48
N ASN A 354 0.93 10.36 -38.70
CA ASN A 354 1.97 11.05 -39.46
C ASN A 354 2.32 10.37 -40.80
N GLY A 355 1.54 9.37 -41.24
CA GLY A 355 1.72 8.71 -42.54
C GLY A 355 2.98 7.84 -42.68
N LEU A 356 3.56 7.37 -41.56
CA LEU A 356 4.78 6.54 -41.56
C LEU A 356 4.44 5.06 -41.63
N ARG A 357 5.27 4.26 -42.31
CA ARG A 357 5.06 2.80 -42.50
C ARG A 357 6.36 1.99 -42.41
N GLY A 358 6.23 0.69 -42.19
CA GLY A 358 7.33 -0.28 -42.24
C GLY A 358 8.46 0.02 -41.24
N GLY A 359 9.71 0.00 -41.70
CA GLY A 359 10.89 0.19 -40.86
C GLY A 359 10.96 1.54 -40.11
N ALA A 360 10.20 2.54 -40.56
CA ALA A 360 10.06 3.80 -39.83
C ALA A 360 9.38 3.64 -38.47
N VAL A 361 8.42 2.72 -38.35
CA VAL A 361 7.71 2.42 -37.10
C VAL A 361 8.67 1.82 -36.06
N ARG A 362 9.56 0.91 -36.48
CA ARG A 362 10.57 0.33 -35.59
C ARG A 362 11.55 1.37 -35.06
N ARG A 363 12.03 2.27 -35.92
CA ARG A 363 12.87 3.40 -35.48
C ARG A 363 12.13 4.34 -34.55
N LEU A 364 10.85 4.57 -34.80
CA LEU A 364 10.01 5.39 -33.92
C LEU A 364 9.80 4.72 -32.56
N ALA A 365 9.59 3.41 -32.50
CA ALA A 365 9.49 2.67 -31.23
C ALA A 365 10.77 2.80 -30.39
N ALA A 366 11.96 2.72 -31.01
CA ALA A 366 13.22 2.97 -30.31
C ALA A 366 13.34 4.41 -29.77
N ARG A 367 12.85 5.41 -30.54
CA ARG A 367 12.80 6.81 -30.10
C ARG A 367 11.80 7.01 -28.96
N VAL A 368 10.64 6.37 -29.03
CA VAL A 368 9.65 6.37 -27.94
C VAL A 368 10.27 5.79 -26.69
N SER A 369 10.90 4.63 -26.77
CA SER A 369 11.64 4.04 -25.63
C SER A 369 12.64 5.04 -25.05
N GLY A 370 13.46 5.70 -25.87
CA GLY A 370 14.39 6.74 -25.41
C GLY A 370 13.72 7.87 -24.62
N GLN A 371 12.58 8.39 -25.09
CA GLN A 371 11.81 9.42 -24.38
C GLN A 371 11.17 8.89 -23.09
N VAL A 372 10.78 7.62 -23.05
CA VAL A 372 10.22 6.99 -21.86
C VAL A 372 11.27 6.79 -20.76
N HIS A 373 12.49 6.41 -21.13
CA HIS A 373 13.62 6.39 -20.20
C HIS A 373 14.00 7.80 -19.72
N GLU A 374 13.86 8.83 -20.56
CA GLU A 374 14.05 10.23 -20.14
C GLU A 374 12.97 10.70 -19.15
N ALA A 375 11.71 10.37 -19.41
CA ALA A 375 10.61 10.57 -18.47
C ALA A 375 10.91 9.92 -17.11
N ALA A 376 11.35 8.66 -17.10
CA ALA A 376 11.71 7.97 -15.86
C ALA A 376 12.86 8.64 -15.10
N ARG A 377 13.88 9.16 -15.80
CA ARG A 377 14.94 9.96 -15.17
C ARG A 377 14.41 11.23 -14.51
N ARG A 378 13.54 11.96 -15.20
CA ARG A 378 12.95 13.21 -14.68
C ARG A 378 12.05 12.95 -13.46
N CYS A 379 11.36 11.81 -13.40
CA CYS A 379 10.60 11.38 -12.22
C CYS A 379 11.45 11.18 -10.94
N LEU A 380 12.76 10.96 -11.05
CA LEU A 380 13.66 10.87 -9.90
C LEU A 380 13.99 12.25 -9.29
N GLY A 381 13.62 13.32 -9.99
CA GLY A 381 13.77 14.69 -9.50
C GLY A 381 12.83 15.01 -8.32
N PRO A 382 12.70 16.30 -7.95
CA PRO A 382 11.95 16.74 -6.77
C PRO A 382 10.44 16.47 -6.84
N GLY A 383 9.89 16.03 -7.98
CA GLY A 383 8.47 15.76 -8.20
C GLY A 383 7.93 14.47 -7.57
N HIS A 384 8.61 13.88 -6.58
CA HIS A 384 8.15 12.70 -5.83
C HIS A 384 7.69 11.51 -6.70
N GLY A 385 8.33 11.26 -7.84
CA GLY A 385 7.97 10.18 -8.76
C GLY A 385 7.00 10.57 -9.88
N GLU A 386 6.52 11.81 -9.90
CA GLU A 386 5.70 12.39 -10.94
C GLU A 386 6.51 13.28 -11.89
N LEU A 387 5.98 13.45 -13.10
CA LEU A 387 6.38 14.50 -14.03
C LEU A 387 5.44 15.68 -13.86
N ASP A 388 5.98 16.85 -13.51
CA ASP A 388 5.19 18.06 -13.63
C ASP A 388 4.76 18.31 -15.09
N ARG A 389 3.75 19.16 -15.27
CA ARG A 389 3.18 19.44 -16.59
C ARG A 389 4.21 19.95 -17.59
N ALA A 390 5.15 20.78 -17.15
CA ALA A 390 6.17 21.37 -18.02
C ALA A 390 7.15 20.29 -18.50
N SER A 391 7.67 19.49 -17.57
CA SER A 391 8.57 18.37 -17.83
C SER A 391 7.92 17.31 -18.72
N PHE A 392 6.63 17.04 -18.54
CA PHE A 392 5.86 16.16 -19.42
C PHE A 392 5.78 16.73 -20.84
N GLU A 393 5.41 18.00 -21.00
CA GLU A 393 5.27 18.62 -22.32
C GLU A 393 6.60 18.75 -23.07
N GLU A 394 7.71 18.97 -22.36
CA GLU A 394 9.06 18.94 -22.92
C GLU A 394 9.44 17.54 -23.44
N THR A 395 9.06 16.48 -22.72
CA THR A 395 9.38 15.09 -23.07
C THR A 395 8.43 14.54 -24.15
N PHE A 396 7.15 14.90 -24.05
CA PHE A 396 6.07 14.44 -24.93
C PHE A 396 5.23 15.64 -25.38
N PRO A 397 5.61 16.30 -26.48
CA PRO A 397 4.89 17.50 -26.90
C PRO A 397 3.48 17.23 -27.44
N TRP A 398 2.57 18.17 -27.20
CA TRP A 398 1.20 18.12 -27.72
C TRP A 398 1.15 18.36 -29.23
N ALA A 399 1.62 19.53 -29.68
CA ALA A 399 1.49 19.99 -31.06
C ALA A 399 2.82 20.11 -31.82
N THR A 400 3.93 20.31 -31.11
CA THR A 400 5.25 20.49 -31.76
C THR A 400 5.78 19.16 -32.28
N ARG A 401 6.60 19.23 -33.33
CA ARG A 401 7.22 18.04 -33.93
C ARG A 401 8.41 17.61 -33.10
N LEU A 402 8.36 16.40 -32.56
CA LEU A 402 9.50 15.70 -32.00
C LEU A 402 9.84 14.51 -32.88
N HIS A 403 11.10 14.40 -33.30
CA HIS A 403 11.56 13.38 -34.24
C HIS A 403 10.75 13.28 -35.54
N GLY A 404 10.17 14.40 -35.99
CA GLY A 404 9.36 14.50 -37.21
C GLY A 404 7.87 14.16 -37.05
N CYS A 405 7.39 13.83 -35.85
CA CYS A 405 5.99 13.48 -35.57
C CYS A 405 5.35 14.46 -34.58
N THR A 406 4.06 14.75 -34.73
CA THR A 406 3.23 15.45 -33.72
C THR A 406 2.35 14.46 -32.95
N GLY A 407 1.75 14.89 -31.84
CA GLY A 407 0.77 14.10 -31.07
C GLY A 407 1.36 13.13 -30.04
N TRP A 408 2.58 13.39 -29.55
CA TRP A 408 3.26 12.54 -28.58
C TRP A 408 2.50 12.42 -27.26
N ALA A 409 2.07 13.55 -26.67
CA ALA A 409 1.29 13.56 -25.45
C ALA A 409 0.02 12.70 -25.57
N SER A 410 -0.80 12.96 -26.59
CA SER A 410 -2.04 12.21 -26.82
C SER A 410 -1.78 10.72 -27.01
N ALA A 411 -0.72 10.34 -27.72
CA ALA A 411 -0.40 8.94 -27.96
C ALA A 411 -0.01 8.21 -26.67
N VAL A 412 0.86 8.80 -25.85
CA VAL A 412 1.31 8.23 -24.57
C VAL A 412 0.16 8.09 -23.57
N LEU A 413 -0.72 9.09 -23.48
CA LEU A 413 -1.90 9.06 -22.61
C LEU A 413 -2.95 8.05 -23.09
N THR A 414 -3.17 7.95 -24.41
CA THR A 414 -4.15 7.01 -24.97
C THR A 414 -3.71 5.55 -24.79
N GLU A 415 -2.41 5.27 -24.92
CA GLU A 415 -1.88 3.92 -24.69
C GLU A 415 -1.70 3.61 -23.19
N GLY A 416 -2.04 4.54 -22.29
CA GLY A 416 -1.99 4.32 -20.85
C GLY A 416 -0.58 4.15 -20.29
N LEU A 417 0.45 4.66 -20.97
CA LEU A 417 1.81 4.59 -20.47
C LEU A 417 2.02 5.58 -19.32
N LEU A 418 1.52 6.81 -19.49
CA LEU A 418 1.39 7.81 -18.45
C LEU A 418 -0.09 8.14 -18.23
N VAL A 419 -0.44 8.49 -17.00
CA VAL A 419 -1.79 8.92 -16.60
C VAL A 419 -1.70 10.25 -15.84
N PRO A 420 -2.74 11.10 -15.91
CA PRO A 420 -2.80 12.30 -15.08
C PRO A 420 -2.78 11.95 -13.58
N ALA A 421 -1.94 12.65 -12.83
CA ALA A 421 -1.87 12.61 -11.37
C ALA A 421 -1.73 14.03 -10.85
N GLY A 422 -2.80 14.53 -10.20
CA GLY A 422 -2.85 15.89 -9.68
C GLY A 422 -2.61 16.94 -10.76
N THR A 423 -1.55 17.74 -10.61
CA THR A 423 -1.14 18.76 -11.58
C THR A 423 -0.17 18.25 -12.65
N GLY A 424 0.26 17.00 -12.55
CA GLY A 424 1.26 16.38 -13.40
C GLY A 424 0.81 15.04 -13.97
N TYR A 425 1.79 14.16 -14.21
CA TYR A 425 1.62 12.87 -14.83
C TYR A 425 2.52 11.83 -14.16
N ARG A 426 2.08 10.59 -14.13
CA ARG A 426 2.88 9.46 -13.63
C ARG A 426 2.72 8.23 -14.51
N PHE A 427 3.61 7.26 -14.36
CA PHE A 427 3.42 5.94 -14.95
C PHE A 427 2.15 5.28 -14.41
N ALA A 428 1.41 4.61 -15.28
CA ALA A 428 0.13 4.01 -14.91
C ALA A 428 0.28 2.93 -13.84
N HIS A 429 1.37 2.17 -13.90
CA HIS A 429 1.69 1.11 -12.96
C HIS A 429 2.86 1.50 -12.07
N GLU A 430 2.61 1.62 -10.78
CA GLU A 430 3.59 2.00 -9.76
C GLU A 430 4.84 1.10 -9.74
N GLU A 431 4.66 -0.23 -9.78
CA GLU A 431 5.80 -1.16 -9.70
C GLU A 431 6.68 -1.10 -10.94
N LEU A 432 6.05 -0.98 -12.13
CA LEU A 432 6.76 -0.75 -13.39
C LEU A 432 7.53 0.57 -13.36
N ALA A 433 6.94 1.61 -12.76
CA ALA A 433 7.57 2.91 -12.56
C ALA A 433 8.81 2.78 -11.66
N ASP A 434 8.67 2.10 -10.52
CA ASP A 434 9.76 1.89 -9.57
C ASP A 434 10.91 1.11 -10.20
N TRP A 435 10.61 0.05 -10.96
CA TRP A 435 11.61 -0.70 -11.73
C TRP A 435 12.32 0.18 -12.76
N LEU A 436 11.56 0.88 -13.60
CA LEU A 436 12.12 1.70 -14.68
C LEU A 436 12.94 2.88 -14.14
N GLN A 437 12.46 3.55 -13.09
CA GLN A 437 13.17 4.64 -12.44
C GLN A 437 14.44 4.14 -11.73
N GLY A 438 14.38 2.97 -11.08
CA GLY A 438 15.55 2.32 -10.49
C GLY A 438 16.68 2.08 -11.50
N THR A 439 16.36 1.85 -12.79
CA THR A 439 17.39 1.69 -13.84
C THR A 439 18.25 2.93 -14.08
N HIS A 440 17.79 4.12 -13.67
CA HIS A 440 18.53 5.37 -13.85
C HIS A 440 18.98 6.03 -12.54
N LEU A 441 18.71 5.40 -11.39
CA LEU A 441 19.06 5.96 -10.10
C LEU A 441 20.57 5.81 -9.85
N ASP A 442 21.21 6.92 -9.46
CA ASP A 442 22.56 6.87 -8.89
C ASP A 442 22.49 6.34 -7.44
N VAL A 443 22.86 5.08 -7.25
CA VAL A 443 22.81 4.39 -5.96
C VAL A 443 23.65 5.11 -4.91
N ASP A 444 24.88 5.52 -5.25
CA ASP A 444 25.79 6.14 -4.28
C ASP A 444 25.28 7.52 -3.86
N GLY A 445 24.81 8.32 -4.83
CA GLY A 445 24.15 9.60 -4.56
C GLY A 445 22.88 9.44 -3.71
N ALA A 446 22.07 8.42 -3.97
CA ALA A 446 20.86 8.13 -3.22
C ALA A 446 21.16 7.71 -1.77
N LEU A 447 22.07 6.75 -1.55
CA LEU A 447 22.47 6.31 -0.21
C LEU A 447 23.14 7.44 0.58
N GLY A 448 23.93 8.27 -0.10
CA GLY A 448 24.50 9.51 0.44
C GLY A 448 23.42 10.44 0.99
N ALA A 449 22.37 10.69 0.22
CA ALA A 449 21.28 11.59 0.61
C ALA A 449 20.34 11.01 1.68
N LEU A 450 20.04 9.70 1.61
CA LEU A 450 19.01 9.04 2.41
C LEU A 450 19.52 8.49 3.73
N VAL A 451 20.80 8.11 3.81
CA VAL A 451 21.37 7.40 4.97
C VAL A 451 22.63 8.10 5.48
N HIS A 452 23.68 8.21 4.65
CA HIS A 452 25.00 8.62 5.13
C HIS A 452 25.02 10.08 5.60
N ARG A 453 24.29 10.98 4.95
CA ARG A 453 24.15 12.38 5.41
C ARG A 453 23.57 12.46 6.82
N TYR A 454 22.61 11.60 7.17
CA TYR A 454 22.03 11.58 8.51
C TYR A 454 23.01 11.00 9.52
N ARG A 455 23.77 9.97 9.13
CA ARG A 455 24.84 9.38 9.96
C ARG A 455 25.91 10.40 10.31
N ASP A 456 26.39 11.15 9.32
CA ASP A 456 27.44 12.16 9.54
C ASP A 456 26.94 13.30 10.44
N LEU A 457 25.69 13.74 10.26
CA LEU A 457 25.05 14.72 11.15
C LEU A 457 24.91 14.22 12.60
N ASP A 458 24.70 12.92 12.80
CA ASP A 458 24.59 12.32 14.13
C ASP A 458 25.97 12.23 14.81
N ARG A 459 27.00 11.85 14.05
CA ARG A 459 28.40 11.84 14.51
C ARG A 459 28.87 13.23 14.93
N ASP A 460 28.58 14.26 14.13
CA ASP A 460 28.94 15.65 14.46
C ASP A 460 28.26 16.14 15.75
N ARG A 461 27.00 15.73 16.01
CA ARG A 461 26.30 16.04 17.26
C ARG A 461 26.90 15.29 18.45
N GLY A 462 27.27 14.03 18.28
CA GLY A 462 27.92 13.22 19.32
C GLY A 462 29.32 13.74 19.68
N ALA A 463 30.08 14.23 18.70
CA ALA A 463 31.41 14.80 18.90
C ALA A 463 31.39 16.23 19.48
N GLY A 464 30.32 16.99 19.25
CA GLY A 464 30.13 18.35 19.79
C GLY A 464 29.77 18.42 21.27
N GLY A 465 29.67 17.28 21.97
CA GLY A 465 29.31 17.18 23.39
C GLY A 465 30.42 17.53 24.39
N ASP A 466 31.68 17.70 23.96
CA ASP A 466 32.83 18.00 24.83
C ASP A 466 33.94 18.81 24.11
N GLY A 467 33.55 19.84 23.35
CA GLY A 467 34.49 20.83 22.78
C GLY A 467 34.47 22.13 23.59
N PRO A 468 35.63 22.78 23.88
CA PRO A 468 35.68 23.93 24.77
C PRO A 468 34.86 25.08 24.18
N ALA A 469 34.10 25.75 25.04
CA ALA A 469 33.40 26.99 24.71
C ALA A 469 34.33 27.93 23.92
N VAL A 470 34.00 28.16 22.66
CA VAL A 470 34.66 29.18 21.85
C VAL A 470 34.51 30.49 22.61
N PRO A 471 35.61 31.16 23.02
CA PRO A 471 35.50 32.32 23.88
C PRO A 471 34.74 33.44 23.19
N GLU A 472 33.78 33.99 23.93
CA GLU A 472 32.87 35.08 23.53
C GLU A 472 33.58 36.44 23.42
N GLN A 473 34.75 36.48 22.79
CA GLN A 473 35.59 37.67 22.63
C GLN A 473 35.97 37.87 21.16
N ARG A 474 34.95 38.20 20.36
CA ARG A 474 35.06 39.09 19.20
C ARG A 474 33.72 39.78 18.90
N ARG A 475 33.07 40.31 19.94
CA ARG A 475 32.09 41.41 19.75
C ARG A 475 32.86 42.73 19.71
N ARG A 476 33.01 43.28 18.49
CA ARG A 476 33.22 44.69 18.08
C ARG A 476 33.62 44.63 16.60
N THR A 477 32.83 45.09 15.63
CA THR A 477 32.47 46.49 15.34
C THR A 477 31.34 46.49 14.29
N PRO A 478 30.35 47.41 14.30
CA PRO A 478 29.34 47.49 13.25
C PRO A 478 29.90 48.20 12.02
N GLY A 479 30.08 47.46 10.93
CA GLY A 479 30.50 48.00 9.65
C GLY A 479 30.04 47.10 8.51
N SER A 480 28.96 47.53 7.83
CA SER A 480 28.64 47.28 6.42
C SER A 480 29.28 46.04 5.78
N ALA A 481 28.68 44.87 5.99
CA ALA A 481 28.89 43.70 5.12
C ALA A 481 27.54 43.32 4.49
N PRO A 482 27.50 42.96 3.19
CA PRO A 482 26.28 42.56 2.53
C PRO A 482 25.68 41.33 3.23
N ALA A 483 24.35 41.29 3.30
CA ALA A 483 23.60 40.20 3.91
C ALA A 483 24.12 38.85 3.40
N PRO A 484 24.34 37.85 4.28
CA PRO A 484 24.69 36.51 3.81
C PRO A 484 23.60 36.04 2.85
N PRO A 485 23.96 35.36 1.74
CA PRO A 485 22.96 34.79 0.86
C PRO A 485 22.01 33.93 1.68
N LEU A 486 20.71 34.07 1.42
CA LEU A 486 19.68 33.19 1.96
C LEU A 486 20.20 31.75 1.87
N PRO A 487 20.18 30.97 2.96
CA PRO A 487 20.63 29.58 2.89
C PRO A 487 19.86 28.91 1.75
N PRO A 488 20.53 28.10 0.90
CA PRO A 488 19.83 27.37 -0.15
C PRO A 488 18.63 26.67 0.50
N THR A 489 17.44 26.85 -0.07
CA THR A 489 16.22 26.18 0.35
C THR A 489 16.57 24.72 0.57
N ARG A 490 16.56 24.28 1.84
CA ARG A 490 16.98 22.93 2.17
C ARG A 490 16.10 21.97 1.36
N PRO A 491 16.68 21.05 0.58
CA PRO A 491 15.87 20.10 -0.17
C PRO A 491 14.97 19.36 0.82
N LEU A 492 13.67 19.31 0.50
CA LEU A 492 12.70 18.58 1.29
C LEU A 492 13.13 17.11 1.39
N PRO A 493 12.89 16.44 2.52
CA PRO A 493 13.26 15.03 2.68
C PRO A 493 12.53 14.19 1.63
N VAL A 494 13.22 13.19 1.09
CA VAL A 494 12.63 12.23 0.15
C VAL A 494 11.55 11.43 0.89
N PRO A 495 10.31 11.38 0.38
CA PRO A 495 9.24 10.61 1.02
C PRO A 495 9.56 9.12 1.10
N ARG A 496 9.23 8.49 2.23
CA ARG A 496 9.49 7.07 2.51
C ARG A 496 8.86 6.10 1.50
N HIS A 497 7.71 6.45 0.93
CA HIS A 497 7.04 5.65 -0.11
C HIS A 497 7.86 5.53 -1.42
N ARG A 498 8.90 6.35 -1.60
CA ARG A 498 9.85 6.31 -2.73
C ARG A 498 10.98 5.30 -2.54
N ILE A 499 10.79 4.31 -1.68
CA ILE A 499 11.75 3.23 -1.48
C ILE A 499 11.89 2.30 -2.68
N GLY A 500 10.83 2.13 -3.46
CA GLY A 500 10.78 1.23 -4.62
C GLY A 500 11.93 1.41 -5.62
N PRO A 501 12.16 2.61 -6.19
CA PRO A 501 13.27 2.84 -7.12
C PRO A 501 14.65 2.55 -6.53
N VAL A 502 14.85 2.80 -5.22
CA VAL A 502 16.13 2.55 -4.53
C VAL A 502 16.37 1.05 -4.38
N VAL A 503 15.35 0.30 -3.97
CA VAL A 503 15.40 -1.17 -3.91
C VAL A 503 15.69 -1.75 -5.30
N GLN A 504 15.02 -1.27 -6.33
CA GLN A 504 15.21 -1.74 -7.71
C GLN A 504 16.62 -1.42 -8.23
N ALA A 505 17.16 -0.25 -7.90
CA ALA A 505 18.54 0.12 -8.26
C ALA A 505 19.58 -0.78 -7.56
N LEU A 506 19.39 -1.11 -6.28
CA LEU A 506 20.26 -2.03 -5.53
C LEU A 506 20.20 -3.46 -6.08
N LEU A 507 19.01 -3.96 -6.41
CA LEU A 507 18.85 -5.27 -7.05
C LEU A 507 19.51 -5.29 -8.43
N LEU A 508 19.37 -4.22 -9.22
CA LEU A 508 20.03 -4.08 -10.51
C LEU A 508 21.56 -4.02 -10.38
N LEU A 509 22.08 -3.33 -9.36
CA LEU A 509 23.51 -3.29 -9.05
C LEU A 509 24.07 -4.69 -8.82
N GLY A 510 23.40 -5.50 -8.00
CA GLY A 510 23.80 -6.89 -7.74
C GLY A 510 23.80 -7.75 -8.99
N ARG A 511 22.85 -7.53 -9.92
CA ARG A 511 22.80 -8.26 -11.19
C ARG A 511 23.87 -7.83 -12.18
N GLN A 512 24.15 -6.54 -12.29
CA GLN A 512 25.08 -6.00 -13.29
C GLN A 512 26.55 -6.07 -12.84
N ARG A 513 26.81 -5.88 -11.55
CA ARG A 513 28.17 -5.81 -10.99
C ARG A 513 28.51 -6.95 -10.03
N GLY A 514 27.55 -7.83 -9.73
CA GLY A 514 27.74 -9.02 -8.91
C GLY A 514 27.46 -8.80 -7.41
N ALA A 515 27.41 -9.92 -6.69
CA ALA A 515 27.04 -9.94 -5.27
C ALA A 515 28.01 -9.17 -4.36
N ALA A 516 29.30 -9.12 -4.69
CA ALA A 516 30.31 -8.41 -3.89
C ALA A 516 30.05 -6.89 -3.84
N GLU A 517 29.68 -6.28 -4.97
CA GLU A 517 29.39 -4.84 -5.04
C GLU A 517 28.12 -4.50 -4.25
N LEU A 518 27.07 -5.34 -4.36
CA LEU A 518 25.86 -5.18 -3.56
C LEU A 518 26.15 -5.39 -2.06
N ALA A 519 26.92 -6.42 -1.70
CA ALA A 519 27.29 -6.71 -0.32
C ALA A 519 28.06 -5.54 0.32
N SER A 520 28.92 -4.86 -0.43
CA SER A 520 29.61 -3.65 0.02
C SER A 520 28.62 -2.56 0.46
N ARG A 521 27.63 -2.23 -0.38
CA ARG A 521 26.61 -1.22 -0.07
C ARG A 521 25.66 -1.64 1.06
N LEU A 522 25.27 -2.91 1.11
CA LEU A 522 24.48 -3.43 2.23
C LEU A 522 25.28 -3.44 3.54
N GLY A 523 26.59 -3.65 3.48
CA GLY A 523 27.51 -3.50 4.62
C GLY A 523 27.52 -2.05 5.14
N GLU A 524 27.65 -1.08 4.24
CA GLU A 524 27.58 0.35 4.60
C GLU A 524 26.25 0.75 5.27
N LEU A 525 25.13 0.16 4.82
CA LEU A 525 23.82 0.34 5.45
C LEU A 525 23.74 -0.32 6.83
N THR A 526 24.34 -1.49 6.99
CA THR A 526 24.40 -2.20 8.28
C THR A 526 25.21 -1.40 9.29
N ASP A 527 26.39 -0.89 8.89
CA ASP A 527 27.21 -0.03 9.73
C ASP A 527 26.46 1.24 10.14
N ALA A 528 25.75 1.87 9.20
CA ALA A 528 24.93 3.04 9.50
C ALA A 528 23.81 2.71 10.51
N LEU A 529 23.12 1.59 10.34
CA LEU A 529 22.06 1.15 11.25
C LEU A 529 22.62 0.88 12.67
N VAL A 530 23.78 0.23 12.76
CA VAL A 530 24.48 -0.02 14.03
C VAL A 530 24.82 1.28 14.74
N GLU A 531 25.26 2.30 14.00
CA GLU A 531 25.57 3.62 14.57
C GLU A 531 24.33 4.37 15.05
N PHE A 532 23.25 4.38 14.26
CA PHE A 532 21.99 5.01 14.69
C PHE A 532 21.43 4.37 15.96
N GLY A 533 21.58 3.05 16.12
CA GLY A 533 21.18 2.33 17.34
C GLY A 533 21.92 2.75 18.62
N ARG A 534 23.09 3.41 18.50
CA ARG A 534 23.86 3.92 19.65
C ARG A 534 23.44 5.33 20.08
N GLY A 535 22.82 6.11 19.19
CA GLY A 535 22.50 7.54 19.39
C GLY A 535 21.14 7.84 20.04
N GLY A 536 20.27 6.85 20.22
CA GLY A 536 18.90 7.03 20.71
C GLY A 536 17.94 7.54 19.62
N ALA A 537 16.73 6.97 19.57
CA ALA A 537 15.79 7.08 18.45
C ALA A 537 14.97 8.40 18.40
N ALA A 538 15.59 9.58 18.56
CA ALA A 538 14.88 10.86 18.51
C ALA A 538 15.29 11.74 17.32
N GLY A 539 14.33 12.07 16.45
CA GLY A 539 14.46 13.08 15.40
C GLY A 539 14.89 12.57 14.02
N ARG A 540 15.57 13.43 13.24
CA ARG A 540 15.98 13.16 11.84
C ARG A 540 16.89 11.94 11.65
N SER A 541 17.62 11.53 12.69
CA SER A 541 18.40 10.29 12.70
C SER A 541 17.50 9.04 12.57
N GLY A 542 16.22 9.15 12.99
CA GLY A 542 15.20 8.11 12.79
C GLY A 542 14.78 7.92 11.34
N ASP A 543 14.90 8.92 10.46
CA ASP A 543 14.66 8.73 9.02
C ASP A 543 15.79 7.93 8.37
N GLY A 544 17.06 8.25 8.68
CA GLY A 544 18.22 7.50 8.18
C GLY A 544 18.21 6.04 8.63
N ALA A 545 17.90 5.79 9.90
CA ALA A 545 17.75 4.42 10.44
C ALA A 545 16.60 3.66 9.76
N TRP A 546 15.47 4.33 9.53
CA TRP A 546 14.34 3.75 8.80
C TRP A 546 14.74 3.35 7.38
N TRP A 547 15.41 4.23 6.63
CA TRP A 547 15.88 3.95 5.28
C TRP A 547 16.86 2.78 5.25
N ALA A 548 17.86 2.75 6.14
CA ALA A 548 18.82 1.66 6.20
C ALA A 548 18.16 0.31 6.51
N SER A 549 17.32 0.25 7.54
CA SER A 549 16.62 -0.98 7.95
C SER A 549 15.68 -1.48 6.84
N ARG A 550 14.86 -0.59 6.25
CA ARG A 550 13.92 -0.98 5.20
C ARG A 550 14.63 -1.40 3.92
N LEU A 551 15.66 -0.69 3.48
CA LEU A 551 16.42 -1.08 2.29
C LEU A 551 17.10 -2.45 2.47
N LEU A 552 17.70 -2.71 3.64
CA LEU A 552 18.25 -4.03 3.98
C LEU A 552 17.18 -5.11 3.90
N GLY A 553 16.05 -4.92 4.58
CA GLY A 553 14.96 -5.89 4.62
C GLY A 553 14.38 -6.20 3.23
N GLU A 554 14.07 -5.15 2.47
CA GLU A 554 13.42 -5.24 1.16
C GLU A 554 14.35 -5.82 0.07
N VAL A 555 15.65 -5.53 0.12
CA VAL A 555 16.62 -6.09 -0.85
C VAL A 555 16.95 -7.54 -0.51
N LEU A 556 17.25 -7.87 0.76
CA LEU A 556 17.66 -9.22 1.17
C LEU A 556 16.53 -10.26 1.00
N LEU A 557 15.25 -9.84 1.07
CA LEU A 557 14.11 -10.70 0.77
C LEU A 557 13.87 -10.93 -0.74
N ARG A 558 14.49 -10.14 -1.63
CA ARG A 558 14.26 -10.18 -3.09
C ARG A 558 15.46 -10.63 -3.91
N VAL A 559 16.64 -10.80 -3.31
CA VAL A 559 17.75 -11.48 -3.98
C VAL A 559 17.41 -12.96 -4.20
N PRO A 560 17.87 -13.60 -5.29
CA PRO A 560 17.57 -15.01 -5.55
C PRO A 560 18.28 -15.97 -4.59
N ASP A 561 19.43 -15.56 -4.05
CA ASP A 561 20.23 -16.28 -3.06
C ASP A 561 20.82 -15.25 -2.09
N ALA A 562 20.57 -15.44 -0.79
CA ALA A 562 21.05 -14.55 0.27
C ALA A 562 22.39 -14.99 0.87
N THR A 563 22.92 -16.16 0.50
CA THR A 563 24.16 -16.74 1.04
C THR A 563 25.38 -15.84 0.89
N PRO A 564 25.57 -15.10 -0.24
CA PRO A 564 26.70 -14.17 -0.38
C PRO A 564 26.68 -13.00 0.62
N TYR A 565 25.56 -12.76 1.31
CA TYR A 565 25.37 -11.63 2.22
C TYR A 565 25.40 -12.05 3.69
N LEU A 566 25.92 -13.24 4.03
CA LEU A 566 26.03 -13.69 5.42
C LEU A 566 26.82 -12.71 6.30
N ALA A 567 27.88 -12.10 5.78
CA ALA A 567 28.65 -11.08 6.50
C ALA A 567 27.85 -9.80 6.81
N VAL A 568 26.77 -9.53 6.08
CA VAL A 568 25.80 -8.44 6.33
C VAL A 568 24.72 -8.91 7.33
N LEU A 569 24.27 -10.16 7.20
CA LEU A 569 23.21 -10.75 8.02
C LEU A 569 23.67 -11.07 9.46
N GLU A 570 24.91 -11.53 9.65
CA GLU A 570 25.44 -11.91 10.96
C GLU A 570 25.44 -10.76 11.99
N PRO A 571 25.90 -9.53 11.66
CA PRO A 571 25.79 -8.39 12.57
C PRO A 571 24.34 -8.01 12.91
N LEU A 572 23.42 -8.13 11.95
CA LEU A 572 21.99 -7.86 12.16
C LEU A 572 21.37 -8.90 13.11
N ALA A 573 21.71 -10.18 12.91
CA ALA A 573 21.29 -11.29 13.75
C ALA A 573 21.82 -11.15 15.19
N ALA A 574 23.09 -10.79 15.34
CA ALA A 574 23.73 -10.59 16.64
C ALA A 574 23.08 -9.46 17.45
N ARG A 575 22.34 -8.55 16.81
CA ARG A 575 21.64 -7.43 17.44
C ARG A 575 20.14 -7.66 17.62
N GLY A 576 19.62 -8.80 17.18
CA GLY A 576 18.18 -9.08 17.22
C GLY A 576 17.37 -8.21 16.26
N GLU A 577 18.01 -7.65 15.22
CA GLU A 577 17.31 -6.85 14.22
C GLU A 577 16.34 -7.72 13.41
N PHE A 578 15.23 -7.12 12.98
CA PHE A 578 14.13 -7.77 12.26
C PHE A 578 13.39 -8.87 13.04
N ARG A 579 12.15 -9.10 12.59
CA ARG A 579 11.25 -10.12 13.13
C ARG A 579 11.61 -11.52 12.65
N THR A 580 11.15 -12.54 13.38
CA THR A 580 11.41 -13.94 13.01
C THR A 580 10.95 -14.27 11.59
N ALA A 581 9.81 -13.72 11.17
CA ALA A 581 9.29 -13.92 9.81
C ALA A 581 10.24 -13.43 8.70
N PHE A 582 11.07 -12.40 8.93
CA PHE A 582 12.07 -11.95 7.96
C PHE A 582 13.13 -13.05 7.75
N TRP A 583 13.72 -13.54 8.84
CA TRP A 583 14.79 -14.54 8.83
C TRP A 583 14.35 -15.88 8.21
N LEU A 584 13.11 -16.30 8.47
CA LEU A 584 12.54 -17.51 7.89
C LEU A 584 12.30 -17.41 6.38
N ARG A 585 12.04 -16.19 5.88
CA ARG A 585 11.76 -15.94 4.46
C ARG A 585 13.00 -15.70 3.61
N LEU A 586 14.18 -15.55 4.21
CA LEU A 586 15.41 -15.37 3.47
C LEU A 586 15.71 -16.60 2.58
N PRO A 587 16.09 -16.40 1.31
CA PRO A 587 16.49 -17.47 0.39
C PRO A 587 17.90 -17.94 0.74
N LEU A 588 17.99 -18.73 1.81
CA LEU A 588 19.22 -19.30 2.35
C LEU A 588 19.13 -20.82 2.38
N ALA A 589 20.29 -21.45 2.28
CA ALA A 589 20.46 -22.84 2.67
C ALA A 589 20.06 -23.01 4.15
N GLU A 590 19.52 -24.18 4.49
CA GLU A 590 18.98 -24.42 5.83
C GLU A 590 20.06 -24.33 6.92
N ALA A 591 21.27 -24.81 6.64
CA ALA A 591 22.40 -24.72 7.56
C ALA A 591 22.75 -23.26 7.93
N ASP A 592 22.77 -22.36 6.95
CA ASP A 592 23.07 -20.95 7.16
C ASP A 592 21.93 -20.25 7.92
N ARG A 593 20.67 -20.59 7.61
CA ARG A 593 19.51 -20.11 8.36
C ARG A 593 19.60 -20.51 9.84
N PHE A 594 19.94 -21.76 10.14
CA PHE A 594 20.10 -22.21 11.51
C PHE A 594 21.30 -21.56 12.22
N SER A 595 22.38 -21.26 11.50
CA SER A 595 23.50 -20.48 12.05
C SER A 595 23.06 -19.08 12.48
N LEU A 596 22.24 -18.39 11.66
CA LEU A 596 21.69 -17.07 12.00
C LEU A 596 20.68 -17.15 13.15
N LEU A 597 19.78 -18.15 13.14
CA LEU A 597 18.82 -18.38 14.22
C LEU A 597 19.53 -18.61 15.56
N ARG A 598 20.65 -19.34 15.58
CA ARG A 598 21.50 -19.51 16.77
C ARG A 598 21.98 -18.17 17.34
N GLY A 599 22.29 -17.19 16.47
CA GLY A 599 22.62 -15.82 16.87
C GLY A 599 21.43 -15.06 17.47
N LEU A 600 20.24 -15.28 16.91
CA LEU A 600 19.02 -14.54 17.23
C LEU A 600 18.31 -15.01 18.50
N VAL A 601 18.35 -16.31 18.82
CA VAL A 601 17.61 -16.87 19.97
C VAL A 601 18.06 -16.29 21.32
N VAL A 602 19.26 -15.71 21.39
CA VAL A 602 19.74 -14.97 22.57
C VAL A 602 18.78 -13.84 22.94
N HIS A 603 18.19 -13.18 21.93
CA HIS A 603 17.27 -12.05 22.07
C HIS A 603 15.80 -12.45 22.28
N ASP A 604 15.51 -13.74 22.50
CA ASP A 604 14.13 -14.19 22.71
C ASP A 604 13.54 -13.66 24.03
N GLY A 605 12.28 -13.22 23.95
CA GLY A 605 11.46 -12.97 25.13
C GLY A 605 11.04 -14.26 25.84
N PRO A 606 10.40 -14.14 27.03
CA PRO A 606 9.92 -15.29 27.78
C PRO A 606 8.90 -16.13 26.98
N PRO A 607 8.67 -17.41 27.33
CA PRO A 607 7.69 -18.26 26.66
C PRO A 607 6.31 -17.61 26.55
N GLY A 608 5.68 -17.71 25.37
CA GLY A 608 4.41 -17.04 25.07
C GLY A 608 4.54 -15.63 24.48
N THR A 609 5.77 -15.09 24.40
CA THR A 609 6.03 -13.85 23.64
C THR A 609 5.77 -14.09 22.16
N PRO A 610 4.99 -13.23 21.48
CA PRO A 610 4.80 -13.35 20.03
C PRO A 610 6.14 -13.22 19.30
N ASP A 611 6.26 -13.87 18.15
CA ASP A 611 7.47 -13.83 17.30
C ASP A 611 8.73 -14.48 17.91
N ARG A 612 8.61 -15.31 18.95
CA ARG A 612 9.75 -16.03 19.56
C ARG A 612 10.44 -16.98 18.56
N ARG A 613 11.77 -16.89 18.48
CA ARG A 613 12.63 -17.65 17.55
C ARG A 613 12.71 -19.12 17.98
N LEU A 614 12.75 -19.37 19.30
CA LEU A 614 12.37 -20.59 20.02
C LEU A 614 11.28 -21.42 19.31
N ASP A 615 10.12 -20.78 19.19
CA ASP A 615 8.90 -21.45 18.76
C ASP A 615 8.92 -21.70 17.24
N ALA A 616 9.58 -20.82 16.47
CA ALA A 616 9.82 -21.02 15.05
C ALA A 616 10.78 -22.19 14.78
N VAL A 617 11.88 -22.29 15.53
CA VAL A 617 12.82 -23.43 15.44
C VAL A 617 12.11 -24.74 15.78
N ALA A 618 11.28 -24.75 16.83
CA ALA A 618 10.46 -25.91 17.18
C ALA A 618 9.45 -26.27 16.08
N ALA A 619 8.90 -25.27 15.37
CA ALA A 619 8.02 -25.51 14.22
C ALA A 619 8.76 -26.14 13.04
N LEU A 620 9.97 -25.67 12.72
CA LEU A 620 10.83 -26.24 11.68
C LEU A 620 11.22 -27.69 12.03
N LEU A 621 11.68 -27.94 13.26
CA LEU A 621 12.03 -29.27 13.75
C LEU A 621 10.85 -30.26 13.66
N ARG A 622 9.62 -29.80 13.91
CA ARG A 622 8.41 -30.64 13.77
C ARG A 622 8.07 -30.94 12.31
N ALA A 623 8.40 -30.04 11.39
CA ALA A 623 8.12 -30.20 9.97
C ALA A 623 9.13 -31.13 9.29
N ASP A 624 10.42 -31.01 9.63
CA ASP A 624 11.51 -31.78 9.03
C ASP A 624 12.58 -32.17 10.07
N PRO A 625 12.28 -33.17 10.92
CA PRO A 625 13.16 -33.54 12.02
C PRO A 625 14.52 -34.08 11.57
N ALA A 626 14.58 -34.88 10.51
CA ALA A 626 15.81 -35.54 10.07
C ALA A 626 16.87 -34.53 9.59
N ASN A 627 16.46 -33.45 8.92
CA ASN A 627 17.38 -32.40 8.45
C ASN A 627 17.73 -31.39 9.57
N VAL A 628 16.80 -31.10 10.48
CA VAL A 628 16.98 -30.08 11.52
C VAL A 628 17.79 -30.58 12.72
N GLN A 629 17.67 -31.86 13.11
CA GLN A 629 18.36 -32.41 14.28
C GLN A 629 19.89 -32.25 14.23
N PRO A 630 20.60 -32.58 13.12
CA PRO A 630 22.05 -32.34 13.02
C PRO A 630 22.41 -30.86 13.13
N LEU A 631 21.58 -29.96 12.61
CA LEU A 631 21.82 -28.51 12.66
C LEU A 631 21.71 -27.96 14.08
N LEU A 632 20.75 -28.46 14.87
CA LEU A 632 20.61 -28.12 16.29
C LEU A 632 21.72 -28.70 17.16
N ALA A 633 22.24 -29.90 16.86
CA ALA A 633 23.37 -30.47 17.59
C ALA A 633 24.61 -29.54 17.53
N ARG A 634 24.81 -28.83 16.41
CA ARG A 634 25.89 -27.82 16.27
C ARG A 634 25.75 -26.62 17.20
N TRP A 635 24.62 -26.45 17.88
CA TRP A 635 24.41 -25.39 18.87
C TRP A 635 24.95 -25.77 20.25
N PHE A 636 25.32 -27.03 20.49
CA PHE A 636 25.78 -27.47 21.82
C PHE A 636 27.07 -26.79 22.32
N ALA A 637 27.87 -26.22 21.42
CA ALA A 637 29.06 -25.45 21.76
C ALA A 637 28.77 -23.98 22.14
N ASP A 638 27.52 -23.53 22.03
CA ASP A 638 27.13 -22.12 22.23
C ASP A 638 26.56 -21.89 23.63
N GLU A 639 27.42 -21.47 24.55
CA GLU A 639 27.08 -21.24 25.96
C GLU A 639 26.64 -19.79 26.25
N ARG A 640 26.25 -19.01 25.23
CA ARG A 640 25.69 -17.67 25.45
C ARG A 640 24.35 -17.78 26.20
N PRO A 641 24.14 -17.00 27.28
CA PRO A 641 22.88 -17.00 28.03
C PRO A 641 21.75 -16.37 27.21
N LEU A 642 20.51 -16.79 27.46
CA LEU A 642 19.31 -16.18 26.87
C LEU A 642 18.88 -14.95 27.68
N ASP A 643 18.52 -13.85 27.02
CA ASP A 643 18.18 -12.58 27.70
C ASP A 643 17.00 -12.73 28.67
N ALA A 644 15.97 -13.50 28.28
CA ALA A 644 14.79 -13.75 29.11
C ALA A 644 14.97 -14.89 30.14
N ALA A 645 16.05 -15.66 30.06
CA ALA A 645 16.34 -16.78 30.97
C ALA A 645 17.86 -16.94 31.13
N PRO A 646 18.52 -16.12 31.95
CA PRO A 646 19.99 -16.09 32.04
C PRO A 646 20.64 -17.40 32.51
N ASP A 647 19.88 -18.25 33.22
CA ASP A 647 20.32 -19.58 33.66
C ASP A 647 20.27 -20.63 32.52
N ALA A 648 19.64 -20.30 31.39
CA ALA A 648 19.60 -21.12 30.19
C ALA A 648 20.53 -20.55 29.12
N THR A 649 21.24 -21.43 28.43
CA THR A 649 22.09 -21.10 27.29
C THR A 649 21.47 -21.56 25.97
N VAL A 650 21.96 -21.04 24.85
CA VAL A 650 21.60 -21.52 23.51
C VAL A 650 21.78 -23.04 23.39
N ALA A 651 22.89 -23.57 23.90
CA ALA A 651 23.16 -25.00 23.96
C ALA A 651 22.11 -25.78 24.76
N SER A 652 21.75 -25.30 25.96
CA SER A 652 20.72 -25.94 26.80
C SER A 652 19.32 -25.91 26.15
N ALA A 653 18.99 -24.83 25.43
CA ALA A 653 17.74 -24.70 24.72
C ALA A 653 17.66 -25.66 23.52
N ALA A 654 18.75 -25.83 22.78
CA ALA A 654 18.85 -26.83 21.71
C ALA A 654 18.69 -28.25 22.25
N GLN A 655 19.38 -28.59 23.36
CA GLN A 655 19.27 -29.89 24.02
C GLN A 655 17.83 -30.16 24.47
N ALA A 656 17.16 -29.17 25.07
CA ALA A 656 15.77 -29.28 25.49
C ALA A 656 14.80 -29.46 24.30
N LEU A 657 15.01 -28.76 23.18
CA LEU A 657 14.19 -28.93 21.97
C LEU A 657 14.35 -30.33 21.37
N LEU A 658 15.59 -30.82 21.26
CA LEU A 658 15.87 -32.16 20.75
C LEU A 658 15.27 -33.25 21.65
N HIS A 659 15.40 -33.13 22.98
CA HIS A 659 14.75 -34.03 23.93
C HIS A 659 13.21 -33.97 23.81
N THR A 660 12.62 -32.77 23.80
CA THR A 660 11.16 -32.60 23.73
C THR A 660 10.57 -33.21 22.46
N HIS A 661 11.26 -33.10 21.33
CA HIS A 661 10.82 -33.59 20.02
C HIS A 661 11.45 -34.93 19.60
N ARG A 662 12.10 -35.65 20.51
CA ARG A 662 12.87 -36.89 20.25
C ARG A 662 12.11 -37.97 19.48
N HIS A 663 10.81 -38.11 19.71
CA HIS A 663 9.95 -39.13 19.11
C HIS A 663 9.68 -38.92 17.61
N ARG A 664 10.06 -37.77 17.03
CA ARG A 664 9.72 -37.42 15.64
C ARG A 664 10.59 -38.14 14.60
N ALA A 665 11.87 -38.31 14.90
CA ALA A 665 12.84 -39.04 14.09
C ALA A 665 13.97 -39.53 15.01
N ILE A 666 13.65 -40.53 15.85
CA ILE A 666 14.57 -40.94 16.92
C ILE A 666 15.81 -41.65 16.38
N ASP A 667 15.68 -42.38 15.28
CA ASP A 667 16.81 -43.08 14.66
C ASP A 667 17.79 -42.05 14.04
N ASP A 668 17.31 -41.06 13.29
CA ASP A 668 18.13 -39.97 12.76
C ASP A 668 18.77 -39.13 13.88
N LEU A 669 18.05 -38.90 14.97
CA LEU A 669 18.57 -38.20 16.15
C LEU A 669 19.77 -38.94 16.74
N THR A 670 19.69 -40.27 16.89
CA THR A 670 20.80 -41.05 17.44
C THR A 670 22.05 -40.97 16.57
N GLU A 671 21.91 -41.00 15.24
CA GLU A 671 23.04 -40.81 14.32
C GLU A 671 23.64 -39.41 14.48
N ALA A 672 22.79 -38.37 14.46
CA ALA A 672 23.22 -36.98 14.57
C ALA A 672 23.96 -36.68 15.90
N LEU A 673 23.53 -37.29 17.01
CA LEU A 673 24.15 -37.09 18.32
C LEU A 673 25.52 -37.77 18.40
N VAL A 674 25.66 -38.98 17.84
CA VAL A 674 26.96 -39.67 17.78
C VAL A 674 27.94 -38.91 16.90
N ASP A 675 27.51 -38.45 15.72
CA ASP A 675 28.34 -37.66 14.80
C ASP A 675 28.79 -36.33 15.41
N CYS A 676 27.99 -35.74 16.30
CA CYS A 676 28.30 -34.46 16.95
C CYS A 676 29.49 -34.55 17.92
N ALA A 677 29.77 -35.72 18.52
CA ALA A 677 30.85 -35.96 19.48
C ALA A 677 31.00 -34.86 20.55
N HIS A 678 29.90 -34.53 21.25
CA HIS A 678 29.84 -33.46 22.26
C HIS A 678 29.22 -33.96 23.58
N ALA A 679 29.68 -33.45 24.73
CA ALA A 679 29.23 -33.92 26.05
C ALA A 679 27.69 -33.86 26.24
N ARG A 680 27.04 -32.79 25.78
CA ARG A 680 25.56 -32.66 25.76
C ARG A 680 24.86 -33.69 24.87
N ALA A 681 25.54 -34.15 23.81
CA ALA A 681 25.03 -35.22 22.96
C ALA A 681 25.10 -36.56 23.70
N ASP A 682 26.19 -36.82 24.43
CA ASP A 682 26.33 -38.00 25.29
C ASP A 682 25.27 -38.03 26.41
N GLU A 683 25.01 -36.89 27.05
CA GLU A 683 23.92 -36.75 28.04
C GLU A 683 22.55 -37.09 27.43
N LEU A 684 22.28 -36.60 26.23
CA LEU A 684 21.02 -36.87 25.55
C LEU A 684 20.93 -38.35 25.11
N LEU A 685 22.01 -38.94 24.61
CA LEU A 685 22.08 -40.38 24.29
C LEU A 685 21.86 -41.24 25.54
N ALA A 686 22.41 -40.86 26.69
CA ALA A 686 22.18 -41.54 27.97
C ALA A 686 20.70 -41.44 28.39
N ALA A 687 20.09 -40.26 28.28
CA ALA A 687 18.65 -40.09 28.53
C ALA A 687 17.80 -40.94 27.58
N LEU A 688 18.16 -41.01 26.29
CA LEU A 688 17.48 -41.88 25.31
C LEU A 688 17.67 -43.37 25.62
N ALA A 689 18.81 -43.78 26.19
CA ALA A 689 19.03 -45.16 26.62
C ALA A 689 18.05 -45.59 27.72
N GLU A 690 17.75 -44.67 28.64
CA GLU A 690 16.82 -44.91 29.75
C GLU A 690 15.36 -44.84 29.31
N GLU A 691 15.01 -43.83 28.51
CA GLU A 691 13.63 -43.57 28.11
C GLU A 691 13.17 -44.40 26.89
N GLU A 692 14.07 -44.69 25.94
CA GLU A 692 13.77 -45.28 24.62
C GLU A 692 14.76 -46.41 24.24
N PRO A 693 14.95 -47.45 25.08
CA PRO A 693 16.03 -48.44 24.92
C PRO A 693 15.95 -49.21 23.59
N ALA A 694 14.74 -49.42 23.07
CA ALA A 694 14.55 -50.11 21.80
C ALA A 694 15.11 -49.32 20.60
N ALA A 695 15.10 -47.99 20.64
CA ALA A 695 15.69 -47.16 19.60
C ALA A 695 17.23 -47.24 19.64
N LEU A 696 17.80 -47.18 20.85
CA LEU A 696 19.25 -47.29 21.02
C LEU A 696 19.80 -48.65 20.59
N CYS A 697 19.11 -49.75 20.90
CA CYS A 697 19.51 -51.09 20.42
C CYS A 697 19.53 -51.17 18.88
N ARG A 698 18.57 -50.53 18.20
CA ARG A 698 18.57 -50.47 16.72
C ARG A 698 19.73 -49.63 16.20
N ALA A 699 20.04 -48.51 16.85
CA ALA A 699 21.18 -47.67 16.49
C ALA A 699 22.51 -48.44 16.64
N VAL A 700 22.70 -49.14 17.75
CA VAL A 700 23.88 -50.00 17.96
C VAL A 700 23.99 -51.11 16.91
N ASP A 701 22.88 -51.75 16.51
CA ASP A 701 22.89 -52.73 15.41
C ASP A 701 23.28 -52.09 14.07
N ARG A 702 22.90 -50.84 13.80
CA ARG A 702 23.34 -50.10 12.61
C ARG A 702 24.83 -49.79 12.66
N TRP A 703 25.35 -49.30 13.80
CA TRP A 703 26.76 -48.96 13.96
C TRP A 703 27.70 -50.18 13.97
N ALA A 704 27.18 -51.35 14.32
CA ALA A 704 27.94 -52.60 14.34
C ALA A 704 28.08 -53.25 12.95
N ARG A 705 27.30 -52.80 11.95
CA ARG A 705 27.37 -53.24 10.55
C ARG A 705 28.29 -52.33 9.75
#